data_AF-A0A9Q7TW01-F1
#
_entry.id   AF-A0A9Q7TW01-F1
#
_cell.length_a   1.000
_cell.length_b   1.000
_cell.length_c   1.000
_cell.angle_alpha   90.00
_cell.angle_beta   90.00
_cell.angle_gamma   90.00
#
_symmetry.space_group_name_H-M   'P 1'
#
loop_
_entity.id
_entity.type
_entity.pdbx_description
1 polymer ?
#
loop_
_entity_poly.entity_id
_entity_poly.type
_entity_poly.pdbx_seq_one_letter_code
_entity_poly.pdbx_strand_id
1 'polypeptide(L)'
;MCCRSQRNGAKLCISRMPFAHVSSPLSVFSLRTTCGRIYLALFLLRCYSAFFGYGYIHPDEWMQSGEPYFGFTLPSIDTRVPWEWWPNNALRSISALQIQYLGVGWVKVLIKKLRAPTGYDLFLVQRLSSMLWTVYTDILVTFVFPPKTARYMLCLFGISTAATTFLVRPFSNSIEAHQLVLCFLQVVIFYRNRTWYRQGGLTGWHWGVLTGLIAADGFFSRFTFAIFALPLGAFFGLNHIRIAAEGYIRPALRSMVVAIASLLFFAYQHVHSETRFYTQGGENNGIQVATLWGTRWIIPPINALLYNLKTENVAQHGLHPRWLHAVVNLPMMIGVANITVLFIHGLHFVRGVLSDSAKVSPISKTDVASSSKGDEDRAARDTTTKEEEDERRAVEESIKTAMAECKPATEASTEPEASSSKAATMSASDPATAEATEEEVEYVDIEPVAVGLSFAIIIFSLLVLSISPHQEARFLLPLAFPSTVIFAYALQHPYFTLRPKFTGILLSLHVIQHVLQLVLFSFLHQAGLLPALFSIDRSISRLPTDGYPLFDRYEHHLLYRTFSVPFHLIPSKGRGMFPRVEDYDSSNSPAYVMRMASIACNHTTLYAPAWVVPDLNSQAIWEGRVELWSTGKFGWHVDMDHLPETWEAVKEVGWKEAFAIQKLEIRCKSYPEAEGVKSEDDQVIKKQMKEDPQQQQPHEEEERLHIDL
;
A
#
# COMPACT_ATOMS: atom_id res chain seq x y z
N MET A 1 -49.09 21.93 24.55
CA MET A 1 -50.18 22.92 24.63
C MET A 1 -50.19 23.50 26.04
N CYS A 2 -50.36 24.81 26.13
CA CYS A 2 -50.48 25.68 27.32
C CYS A 2 -49.23 26.05 28.13
N CYS A 3 -49.20 27.35 28.43
CA CYS A 3 -48.11 28.23 28.87
C CYS A 3 -48.25 28.66 30.34
N ARG A 4 -47.12 29.19 30.86
CA ARG A 4 -46.94 30.19 31.96
C ARG A 4 -47.27 29.68 33.38
N SER A 5 -46.41 29.89 34.39
CA SER A 5 -45.88 31.20 34.83
C SER A 5 -44.61 31.11 35.71
N GLN A 6 -43.69 32.07 35.47
CA GLN A 6 -42.76 32.79 36.37
C GLN A 6 -42.14 32.14 37.63
N ARG A 7 -40.80 32.21 37.76
CA ARG A 7 -40.10 33.20 38.62
C ARG A 7 -38.56 33.11 38.51
N ASN A 8 -37.95 34.30 38.57
CA ASN A 8 -36.52 34.61 38.51
C ASN A 8 -35.70 34.05 39.69
N GLY A 9 -34.39 33.91 39.48
CA GLY A 9 -33.41 33.77 40.57
C GLY A 9 -32.02 33.33 40.10
N ALA A 10 -31.19 34.28 39.69
CA ALA A 10 -29.77 34.08 39.38
C ALA A 10 -28.99 33.54 40.59
N LYS A 11 -28.14 32.53 40.37
CA LYS A 11 -26.94 32.29 41.18
C LYS A 11 -25.76 32.04 40.25
N LEU A 12 -24.85 33.00 40.31
CA LEU A 12 -23.46 32.95 39.90
C LEU A 12 -22.85 31.58 40.27
N CYS A 13 -22.69 30.71 39.28
CA CYS A 13 -21.81 29.55 39.38
C CYS A 13 -20.51 29.91 38.66
N ILE A 14 -19.51 30.33 39.44
CA ILE A 14 -18.12 29.98 39.15
C ILE A 14 -18.05 28.46 39.36
N SER A 15 -18.64 27.72 38.44
CA SER A 15 -18.46 26.28 38.36
C SER A 15 -17.27 26.05 37.46
N ARG A 16 -16.15 25.70 38.10
CA ARG A 16 -15.26 24.63 37.68
C ARG A 16 -15.14 24.52 36.16
N MET A 17 -14.05 25.02 35.60
CA MET A 17 -13.51 24.46 34.37
C MET A 17 -13.57 22.93 34.52
N PRO A 18 -14.41 22.23 33.75
CA PRO A 18 -14.28 20.80 33.70
C PRO A 18 -12.93 20.59 33.02
N PHE A 19 -12.02 19.92 33.72
CA PHE A 19 -10.95 19.17 33.07
C PHE A 19 -11.49 18.67 31.73
N ALA A 20 -10.93 19.18 30.65
CA ALA A 20 -11.27 18.72 29.33
C ALA A 20 -11.07 17.20 29.38
N HIS A 21 -12.17 16.45 29.33
CA HIS A 21 -12.14 15.01 29.15
C HIS A 21 -11.12 14.77 28.04
N VAL A 22 -9.98 14.14 28.38
CA VAL A 22 -9.03 13.68 27.39
C VAL A 22 -9.81 12.69 26.55
N SER A 23 -10.35 13.18 25.43
CA SER A 23 -11.17 12.38 24.55
C SER A 23 -10.30 11.24 24.10
N SER A 24 -10.72 10.00 24.37
CA SER A 24 -10.00 8.79 23.97
C SER A 24 -9.47 8.95 22.54
N PRO A 25 -8.23 8.53 22.22
CA PRO A 25 -7.68 8.58 20.86
C PRO A 25 -8.64 7.98 19.82
N LEU A 26 -9.41 6.96 20.22
CA LEU A 26 -10.41 6.29 19.39
C LEU A 26 -11.68 7.10 19.16
N SER A 27 -11.87 8.23 19.86
CA SER A 27 -12.98 9.16 19.62
C SER A 27 -12.99 9.74 18.21
N VAL A 28 -11.84 9.71 17.53
CA VAL A 28 -11.69 10.06 16.10
C VAL A 28 -12.58 9.19 15.21
N PHE A 29 -12.81 7.93 15.61
CA PHE A 29 -13.68 6.98 14.90
C PHE A 29 -15.15 7.06 15.33
N SER A 30 -15.53 7.98 16.22
CA SER A 30 -16.89 8.06 16.73
C SER A 30 -17.89 8.47 15.64
N LEU A 31 -18.88 7.60 15.38
CA LEU A 31 -19.98 7.85 14.44
C LEU A 31 -20.90 9.01 14.84
N ARG A 32 -20.77 9.51 16.08
CA ARG A 32 -21.46 10.73 16.53
C ARG A 32 -20.89 11.99 15.88
N THR A 33 -19.66 11.94 15.38
CA THR A 33 -18.99 13.07 14.74
C THR A 33 -19.07 12.98 13.22
N THR A 34 -19.08 14.12 12.54
CA THR A 34 -19.03 14.16 11.07
C THR A 34 -17.75 13.52 10.53
N CYS A 35 -16.59 13.77 11.16
CA CYS A 35 -15.33 13.14 10.78
C CYS A 35 -15.37 11.60 10.90
N GLY A 36 -15.95 11.06 11.99
CA GLY A 36 -16.07 9.61 12.15
C GLY A 36 -16.99 8.97 11.11
N ARG A 37 -18.07 9.66 10.70
CA ARG A 37 -18.94 9.22 9.59
C ARG A 37 -18.22 9.25 8.24
N ILE A 38 -17.45 10.29 7.96
CA ILE A 38 -16.63 10.40 6.74
C ILE A 38 -15.59 9.29 6.71
N TYR A 39 -14.86 9.09 7.82
CA TYR A 39 -13.89 8.01 7.93
C TYR A 39 -14.53 6.64 7.69
N LEU A 40 -15.68 6.36 8.29
CA LEU A 40 -16.39 5.09 8.07
C LEU A 40 -16.74 4.93 6.58
N ALA A 41 -17.24 5.96 5.91
CA ALA A 41 -17.53 5.90 4.48
C ALA A 41 -16.28 5.61 3.64
N LEU A 42 -15.15 6.27 3.94
CA LEU A 42 -13.86 6.02 3.28
C LEU A 42 -13.32 4.62 3.58
N PHE A 43 -13.48 4.14 4.81
CA PHE A 43 -13.10 2.79 5.20
C PHE A 43 -13.94 1.73 4.46
N LEU A 44 -15.26 1.93 4.34
CA LEU A 44 -16.13 1.06 3.56
C LEU A 44 -15.78 1.09 2.07
N LEU A 45 -15.47 2.26 1.52
CA LEU A 45 -14.96 2.39 0.15
C LEU A 45 -13.64 1.64 -0.04
N ARG A 46 -12.73 1.72 0.93
CA ARG A 46 -11.47 0.98 0.95
C ARG A 46 -11.70 -0.53 1.00
N CYS A 47 -12.60 -1.01 1.86
CA CYS A 47 -13.01 -2.42 1.90
C CYS A 47 -13.60 -2.88 0.56
N TYR A 48 -14.49 -2.07 -0.03
CA TYR A 48 -15.09 -2.37 -1.32
C TYR A 48 -14.03 -2.50 -2.42
N SER A 49 -13.10 -1.55 -2.48
CA SER A 49 -11.95 -1.60 -3.39
C SER A 49 -11.05 -2.81 -3.15
N ALA A 50 -10.78 -3.18 -1.90
CA ALA A 50 -9.92 -4.30 -1.56
C ALA A 50 -10.48 -5.64 -2.07
N PHE A 51 -11.77 -5.90 -1.83
CA PHE A 51 -12.40 -7.20 -2.05
C PHE A 51 -13.15 -7.33 -3.39
N PHE A 52 -13.64 -6.21 -3.95
CA PHE A 52 -14.36 -6.20 -5.22
C PHE A 52 -13.61 -5.47 -6.34
N GLY A 53 -12.46 -4.85 -6.01
CA GLY A 53 -11.57 -4.25 -7.00
C GLY A 53 -10.66 -5.30 -7.66
N TYR A 54 -11.12 -5.83 -8.80
CA TYR A 54 -10.40 -6.82 -9.60
C TYR A 54 -9.35 -6.24 -10.55
N GLY A 55 -9.19 -4.91 -10.58
CA GLY A 55 -8.15 -4.25 -11.37
C GLY A 55 -6.77 -4.82 -11.05
N TYR A 56 -6.04 -5.17 -12.11
CA TYR A 56 -4.71 -5.76 -12.05
C TYR A 56 -3.71 -4.71 -12.49
N ILE A 57 -3.03 -4.10 -11.51
CA ILE A 57 -2.30 -2.85 -11.76
C ILE A 57 -0.94 -3.11 -12.39
N HIS A 58 -0.28 -4.19 -11.97
CA HIS A 58 1.05 -4.54 -12.46
C HIS A 58 1.38 -6.00 -12.11
N PRO A 59 2.11 -6.75 -12.96
CA PRO A 59 2.51 -8.14 -12.67
C PRO A 59 3.14 -8.39 -11.30
N ASP A 60 3.99 -7.46 -10.84
CA ASP A 60 4.59 -7.46 -9.49
C ASP A 60 3.58 -7.63 -8.35
N GLU A 61 2.31 -7.23 -8.56
CA GLU A 61 1.25 -7.40 -7.57
C GLU A 61 1.16 -8.85 -7.10
N TRP A 62 1.33 -9.82 -8.00
CA TRP A 62 1.20 -11.25 -7.70
C TRP A 62 2.51 -12.01 -7.86
N MET A 63 3.33 -11.65 -8.85
CA MET A 63 4.57 -12.36 -9.17
C MET A 63 5.64 -12.17 -8.08
N GLN A 64 5.60 -11.06 -7.34
CA GLN A 64 6.53 -10.82 -6.23
C GLN A 64 5.94 -11.20 -4.86
N SER A 65 4.71 -11.72 -4.82
CA SER A 65 3.96 -11.90 -3.58
C SER A 65 3.25 -13.28 -3.52
N GLY A 66 2.00 -13.38 -3.98
CA GLY A 66 1.16 -14.56 -3.86
C GLY A 66 1.69 -15.76 -4.63
N GLU A 67 2.16 -15.55 -5.86
CA GLU A 67 2.69 -16.63 -6.72
C GLU A 67 3.82 -17.41 -6.02
N PRO A 68 4.92 -16.76 -5.58
CA PRO A 68 5.97 -17.45 -4.83
C PRO A 68 5.48 -17.91 -3.45
N TYR A 69 4.72 -17.10 -2.70
CA TYR A 69 4.30 -17.47 -1.34
C TYR A 69 3.47 -18.76 -1.30
N PHE A 70 2.47 -18.87 -2.16
CA PHE A 70 1.66 -20.09 -2.24
C PHE A 70 2.41 -21.22 -2.92
N GLY A 71 3.25 -20.94 -3.92
CA GLY A 71 4.13 -21.94 -4.53
C GLY A 71 5.05 -22.63 -3.52
N PHE A 72 5.64 -21.87 -2.59
CA PHE A 72 6.53 -22.43 -1.56
C PHE A 72 5.81 -23.06 -0.37
N THR A 73 4.58 -22.64 -0.08
CA THR A 73 3.88 -23.07 1.14
C THR A 73 2.75 -24.08 0.88
N LEU A 74 2.28 -24.25 -0.36
CA LEU A 74 1.23 -25.18 -0.76
C LEU A 74 1.76 -26.18 -1.79
N PRO A 75 2.14 -27.41 -1.35
CA PRO A 75 2.76 -28.40 -2.23
C PRO A 75 1.89 -28.86 -3.42
N SER A 76 0.57 -28.71 -3.31
CA SER A 76 -0.40 -29.21 -4.29
C SER A 76 -0.73 -28.23 -5.42
N ILE A 77 -0.26 -26.99 -5.34
CA ILE A 77 -0.53 -25.97 -6.36
C ILE A 77 0.62 -25.93 -7.35
N ASP A 78 0.29 -25.94 -8.64
CA ASP A 78 1.24 -25.69 -9.73
C ASP A 78 1.38 -24.19 -9.95
N THR A 79 2.53 -23.62 -9.56
CA THR A 79 2.85 -22.18 -9.69
C THR A 79 4.08 -22.00 -10.55
N ARG A 80 4.19 -20.85 -11.22
CA ARG A 80 5.39 -20.48 -11.97
C ARG A 80 6.20 -19.48 -11.16
N VAL A 81 7.11 -20.00 -10.34
CA VAL A 81 8.00 -19.18 -9.50
C VAL A 81 8.85 -18.26 -10.38
N PRO A 82 8.75 -16.92 -10.23
CA PRO A 82 9.49 -15.99 -11.07
C PRO A 82 11.00 -16.06 -10.85
N TRP A 83 11.74 -15.69 -11.89
CA TRP A 83 13.20 -15.76 -11.93
C TRP A 83 13.90 -15.00 -10.78
N GLU A 84 13.28 -13.95 -10.24
CA GLU A 84 13.80 -13.18 -9.09
C GLU A 84 14.00 -14.03 -7.83
N TRP A 85 13.26 -15.14 -7.72
CA TRP A 85 13.30 -16.11 -6.61
C TRP A 85 14.19 -17.32 -6.91
N TRP A 86 14.86 -17.38 -8.05
CA TRP A 86 15.78 -18.48 -8.35
C TRP A 86 17.08 -18.34 -7.56
N PRO A 87 17.71 -19.46 -7.12
CA PRO A 87 18.95 -19.41 -6.31
C PRO A 87 20.10 -18.63 -6.96
N ASN A 88 20.23 -18.66 -8.28
CA ASN A 88 21.25 -17.94 -9.03
C ASN A 88 21.03 -16.41 -9.11
N ASN A 89 19.85 -15.92 -8.74
CA ASN A 89 19.53 -14.49 -8.71
C ASN A 89 19.36 -14.01 -7.26
N ALA A 90 18.55 -14.73 -6.48
CA ALA A 90 18.24 -14.47 -5.08
C ALA A 90 17.98 -12.98 -4.77
N LEU A 91 17.04 -12.37 -5.50
CA LEU A 91 16.76 -10.93 -5.42
C LEU A 91 15.67 -10.58 -4.42
N ARG A 92 14.88 -11.56 -3.96
CA ARG A 92 13.75 -11.36 -3.05
C ARG A 92 13.95 -12.04 -1.71
N SER A 93 13.37 -11.47 -0.67
CA SER A 93 13.50 -11.96 0.70
C SER A 93 12.34 -12.88 1.08
N ILE A 94 12.63 -14.15 1.38
CA ILE A 94 11.60 -15.12 1.82
C ILE A 94 11.05 -14.76 3.20
N SER A 95 11.91 -14.27 4.09
CA SER A 95 11.51 -13.85 5.43
C SER A 95 10.59 -12.62 5.38
N ALA A 96 10.90 -11.63 4.52
CA ALA A 96 10.02 -10.48 4.34
C ALA A 96 8.66 -10.88 3.73
N LEU A 97 8.67 -11.82 2.78
CA LEU A 97 7.44 -12.37 2.22
C LEU A 97 6.58 -13.10 3.27
N GLN A 98 7.21 -13.85 4.17
CA GLN A 98 6.53 -14.49 5.29
C GLN A 98 5.92 -13.47 6.25
N ILE A 99 6.62 -12.37 6.55
CA ILE A 99 6.10 -11.28 7.39
C ILE A 99 4.90 -10.60 6.73
N GLN A 100 4.97 -10.33 5.43
CA GLN A 100 3.86 -9.77 4.64
C GLN A 100 2.57 -10.60 4.77
N TYR A 101 2.71 -11.93 4.87
CA TYR A 101 1.62 -12.89 4.95
C TYR A 101 1.48 -13.55 6.34
N LEU A 102 2.01 -12.94 7.41
CA LEU A 102 1.98 -13.52 8.75
C LEU A 102 0.54 -13.83 9.22
N GLY A 103 -0.42 -12.97 8.88
CA GLY A 103 -1.85 -13.18 9.17
C GLY A 103 -2.53 -14.25 8.30
N VAL A 104 -1.97 -14.58 7.15
CA VAL A 104 -2.52 -15.57 6.20
C VAL A 104 -2.27 -17.00 6.66
N GLY A 105 -1.18 -17.25 7.39
CA GLY A 105 -0.84 -18.60 7.88
C GLY A 105 -1.99 -19.24 8.69
N TRP A 106 -2.61 -18.46 9.58
CA TRP A 106 -3.73 -18.92 10.41
C TRP A 106 -5.00 -19.18 9.61
N VAL A 107 -5.34 -18.27 8.70
CA VAL A 107 -6.53 -18.37 7.85
C VAL A 107 -6.42 -19.57 6.90
N LYS A 108 -5.21 -19.82 6.36
CA LYS A 108 -4.92 -20.99 5.53
C LYS A 108 -5.14 -22.31 6.26
N VAL A 109 -4.67 -22.44 7.51
CA VAL A 109 -4.88 -23.65 8.32
C VAL A 109 -6.37 -23.90 8.55
N LEU A 110 -7.13 -22.84 8.78
CA LEU A 110 -8.58 -22.94 8.98
C LEU A 110 -9.31 -23.36 7.69
N ILE A 111 -9.01 -22.71 6.56
CA ILE A 111 -9.63 -23.04 5.27
C ILE A 111 -9.32 -24.48 4.87
N LYS A 112 -8.05 -24.91 4.99
CA LYS A 112 -7.62 -26.27 4.63
C LYS A 112 -8.32 -27.36 5.44
N LYS A 113 -8.68 -27.08 6.70
CA LYS A 113 -9.45 -28.03 7.53
C LYS A 113 -10.90 -28.21 7.06
N LEU A 114 -11.45 -27.23 6.33
CA LEU A 114 -12.82 -27.24 5.86
C LEU A 114 -12.94 -27.78 4.43
N ARG A 115 -12.09 -27.30 3.51
CA ARG A 115 -12.05 -27.73 2.10
C ARG A 115 -10.74 -27.31 1.42
N ALA A 116 -10.52 -27.79 0.20
CA ALA A 116 -9.46 -27.27 -0.66
C ALA A 116 -9.71 -25.76 -0.98
N PRO A 117 -8.69 -24.90 -0.91
CA PRO A 117 -8.84 -23.49 -1.26
C PRO A 117 -9.03 -23.33 -2.77
N THR A 118 -9.98 -22.48 -3.15
CA THR A 118 -10.18 -22.02 -4.53
C THR A 118 -9.30 -20.80 -4.82
N GLY A 119 -9.13 -20.46 -6.09
CA GLY A 119 -8.44 -19.24 -6.50
C GLY A 119 -9.00 -17.98 -5.85
N TYR A 120 -10.32 -17.90 -5.74
CA TYR A 120 -10.99 -16.76 -5.10
C TYR A 120 -10.70 -16.67 -3.59
N ASP A 121 -10.59 -17.81 -2.89
CA ASP A 121 -10.22 -17.81 -1.47
C ASP A 121 -8.79 -17.27 -1.28
N LEU A 122 -7.85 -17.70 -2.13
CA LEU A 122 -6.47 -17.25 -2.08
C LEU A 122 -6.35 -15.77 -2.43
N PHE A 123 -7.16 -15.26 -3.36
CA PHE A 123 -7.28 -13.82 -3.62
C PHE A 123 -7.77 -13.06 -2.37
N LEU A 124 -8.90 -13.48 -1.79
CA LEU A 124 -9.50 -12.79 -0.65
C LEU A 124 -8.58 -12.72 0.56
N VAL A 125 -7.85 -13.80 0.85
CA VAL A 125 -6.94 -13.86 2.00
C VAL A 125 -5.76 -12.91 1.85
N GLN A 126 -5.22 -12.75 0.64
CA GLN A 126 -4.16 -11.76 0.37
C GLN A 126 -4.67 -10.32 0.53
N ARG A 127 -5.89 -10.04 0.02
CA ARG A 127 -6.53 -8.72 0.14
C ARG A 127 -6.89 -8.41 1.59
N LEU A 128 -7.36 -9.40 2.36
CA LEU A 128 -7.60 -9.24 3.80
C LEU A 128 -6.31 -8.92 4.56
N SER A 129 -5.22 -9.64 4.29
CA SER A 129 -3.92 -9.37 4.92
C SER A 129 -3.46 -7.93 4.66
N SER A 130 -3.54 -7.49 3.40
CA SER A 130 -3.17 -6.13 3.00
C SER A 130 -4.09 -5.08 3.65
N MET A 131 -5.40 -5.34 3.69
CA MET A 131 -6.37 -4.47 4.35
C MET A 131 -6.08 -4.30 5.84
N LEU A 132 -5.75 -5.39 6.55
CA LEU A 132 -5.43 -5.35 8.00
C LEU A 132 -4.21 -4.47 8.29
N TRP A 133 -3.18 -4.48 7.44
CA TRP A 133 -2.04 -3.55 7.55
C TRP A 133 -2.47 -2.08 7.47
N THR A 134 -3.45 -1.76 6.61
CA THR A 134 -3.97 -0.39 6.51
C THR A 134 -4.73 0.02 7.77
N VAL A 135 -5.53 -0.89 8.35
CA VAL A 135 -6.27 -0.62 9.60
C VAL A 135 -5.32 -0.41 10.77
N TYR A 136 -4.26 -1.23 10.84
CA TYR A 136 -3.22 -1.08 11.84
C TYR A 136 -2.59 0.31 11.77
N THR A 137 -2.28 0.79 10.57
CA THR A 137 -1.72 2.13 10.35
C THR A 137 -2.67 3.24 10.79
N ASP A 138 -3.95 3.17 10.40
CA ASP A 138 -4.95 4.17 10.77
C ASP A 138 -5.11 4.27 12.30
N ILE A 139 -5.09 3.13 13.01
CA ILE A 139 -5.12 3.09 14.47
C ILE A 139 -3.89 3.79 15.06
N LEU A 140 -2.68 3.45 14.60
CA LEU A 140 -1.45 4.04 15.13
C LEU A 140 -1.42 5.56 14.96
N VAL A 141 -1.89 6.09 13.82
CA VAL A 141 -1.97 7.55 13.59
C VAL A 141 -2.76 8.26 14.69
N THR A 142 -3.85 7.66 15.17
CA THR A 142 -4.68 8.27 16.24
C THR A 142 -3.98 8.35 17.60
N PHE A 143 -3.01 7.47 17.88
CA PHE A 143 -2.25 7.47 19.12
C PHE A 143 -1.03 8.42 19.09
N VAL A 144 -0.55 8.76 17.90
CA VAL A 144 0.64 9.61 17.73
C VAL A 144 0.29 11.08 17.56
N PHE A 145 -0.66 11.39 16.68
CA PHE A 145 -0.96 12.78 16.32
C PHE A 145 -2.08 13.37 17.18
N PRO A 146 -2.10 14.71 17.37
CA PRO A 146 -3.22 15.40 17.99
C PRO A 146 -4.56 15.03 17.32
N PRO A 147 -5.68 14.92 18.06
CA PRO A 147 -6.94 14.45 17.50
C PRO A 147 -7.43 15.23 16.26
N LYS A 148 -7.16 16.54 16.20
CA LYS A 148 -7.50 17.38 15.05
C LYS A 148 -6.66 17.02 13.82
N THR A 149 -5.35 16.92 13.97
CA THR A 149 -4.43 16.51 12.89
C THR A 149 -4.72 15.09 12.42
N ALA A 150 -4.92 14.15 13.36
CA ALA A 150 -5.25 12.76 13.04
C ALA A 150 -6.53 12.65 12.20
N ARG A 151 -7.57 13.46 12.49
CA ARG A 151 -8.80 13.51 11.66
C ARG A 151 -8.52 13.95 10.22
N TYR A 152 -7.72 15.00 10.02
CA TYR A 152 -7.34 15.44 8.68
C TYR A 152 -6.53 14.38 7.95
N MET A 153 -5.53 13.78 8.61
CA MET A 153 -4.72 12.72 8.04
C MET A 153 -5.57 11.53 7.59
N LEU A 154 -6.45 11.02 8.45
CA LEU A 154 -7.30 9.87 8.12
C LEU A 154 -8.27 10.15 6.97
N CYS A 155 -8.78 11.38 6.85
CA CYS A 155 -9.67 11.74 5.73
C CYS A 155 -8.89 11.91 4.42
N LEU A 156 -7.77 12.66 4.45
CA LEU A 156 -6.92 12.93 3.28
C LEU A 156 -6.26 11.65 2.76
N PHE A 157 -5.67 10.87 3.66
CA PHE A 157 -5.08 9.58 3.34
C PHE A 157 -6.14 8.58 2.93
N GLY A 158 -7.27 8.55 3.65
CA GLY A 158 -8.32 7.55 3.45
C GLY A 158 -8.95 7.55 2.06
N ILE A 159 -9.03 8.71 1.39
CA ILE A 159 -9.49 8.81 0.00
C ILE A 159 -8.37 8.60 -1.02
N SER A 160 -7.10 8.73 -0.61
CA SER A 160 -5.96 8.67 -1.52
C SER A 160 -5.89 7.34 -2.28
N THR A 161 -5.35 7.38 -3.50
CA THR A 161 -5.10 6.17 -4.31
C THR A 161 -4.12 5.22 -3.61
N ALA A 162 -3.18 5.75 -2.81
CA ALA A 162 -2.33 4.93 -1.96
C ALA A 162 -3.18 4.04 -1.03
N ALA A 163 -4.08 4.63 -0.23
CA ALA A 163 -4.88 3.87 0.73
C ALA A 163 -5.98 3.02 0.10
N THR A 164 -6.66 3.54 -0.92
CA THR A 164 -7.82 2.86 -1.54
C THR A 164 -7.42 1.82 -2.58
N THR A 165 -6.23 1.94 -3.16
CA THR A 165 -5.81 1.10 -4.29
C THR A 165 -4.54 0.31 -3.97
N PHE A 166 -3.40 0.96 -3.75
CA PHE A 166 -2.14 0.23 -3.64
C PHE A 166 -1.98 -0.53 -2.32
N LEU A 167 -2.28 0.09 -1.18
CA LEU A 167 -2.02 -0.50 0.14
C LEU A 167 -2.95 -1.67 0.50
N VAL A 168 -4.09 -1.80 -0.18
CA VAL A 168 -4.99 -2.97 -0.06
C VAL A 168 -4.60 -4.14 -0.98
N ARG A 169 -3.50 -4.00 -1.71
CA ARG A 169 -2.96 -5.01 -2.64
C ARG A 169 -1.59 -5.49 -2.16
N PRO A 170 -1.22 -6.75 -2.47
CA PRO A 170 -0.02 -7.39 -1.93
C PRO A 170 1.28 -6.97 -2.62
N PHE A 171 1.44 -5.69 -2.96
CA PHE A 171 2.72 -5.18 -3.45
C PHE A 171 3.79 -5.18 -2.35
N SER A 172 5.01 -5.56 -2.71
CA SER A 172 6.18 -5.32 -1.84
C SER A 172 6.37 -3.82 -1.56
N ASN A 173 6.02 -2.94 -2.51
CA ASN A 173 5.97 -1.48 -2.31
C ASN A 173 5.00 -1.07 -1.19
N SER A 174 3.87 -1.77 -1.06
CA SER A 174 2.89 -1.49 0.00
C SER A 174 3.49 -1.84 1.36
N ILE A 175 4.22 -2.95 1.47
CA ILE A 175 4.89 -3.32 2.73
C ILE A 175 5.99 -2.32 3.08
N GLU A 176 6.83 -1.92 2.12
CA GLU A 176 7.82 -0.85 2.32
C GLU A 176 7.17 0.46 2.80
N ALA A 177 6.03 0.85 2.23
CA ALA A 177 5.29 2.03 2.66
C ALA A 177 4.79 1.89 4.12
N HIS A 178 4.21 0.75 4.49
CA HIS A 178 3.80 0.49 5.87
C HIS A 178 5.00 0.55 6.84
N GLN A 179 6.13 -0.07 6.49
CA GLN A 179 7.35 -0.04 7.31
C GLN A 179 7.88 1.39 7.49
N LEU A 180 7.79 2.24 6.44
CA LEU A 180 8.19 3.64 6.55
C LEU A 180 7.27 4.40 7.51
N VAL A 181 5.96 4.13 7.47
CA VAL A 181 5.01 4.72 8.44
C VAL A 181 5.33 4.28 9.86
N LEU A 182 5.61 2.99 10.09
CA LEU A 182 6.01 2.50 11.41
C LEU A 182 7.29 3.19 11.91
N CYS A 183 8.31 3.30 11.05
CA CYS A 183 9.55 4.00 11.37
C CYS A 183 9.30 5.48 11.71
N PHE A 184 8.49 6.16 10.90
CA PHE A 184 8.13 7.56 11.10
C PHE A 184 7.41 7.77 12.43
N LEU A 185 6.34 7.01 12.68
CA LEU A 185 5.53 7.10 13.89
C LEU A 185 6.37 6.78 15.12
N GLN A 186 7.21 5.75 15.04
CA GLN A 186 8.15 5.40 16.11
C GLN A 186 9.07 6.58 16.44
N VAL A 187 9.72 7.18 15.45
CA VAL A 187 10.66 8.30 15.66
C VAL A 187 9.95 9.52 16.26
N VAL A 188 8.71 9.81 15.84
CA VAL A 188 7.91 10.89 16.42
C VAL A 188 7.55 10.61 17.89
N ILE A 189 7.11 9.40 18.22
CA ILE A 189 6.81 9.04 19.63
C ILE A 189 8.08 9.08 20.47
N PHE A 190 9.19 8.57 19.94
CA PHE A 190 10.51 8.60 20.58
C PHE A 190 10.94 10.04 20.90
N TYR A 191 10.75 10.98 19.97
CA TYR A 191 11.05 12.39 20.18
C TYR A 191 10.11 13.03 21.22
N ARG A 192 8.81 12.70 21.17
CA ARG A 192 7.79 13.20 22.09
C ARG A 192 8.05 12.76 23.53
N ASN A 193 8.52 11.52 23.72
CA ASN A 193 8.79 10.98 25.05
C ASN A 193 10.16 11.44 25.55
N ARG A 194 10.19 12.28 26.59
CA ARG A 194 11.43 12.73 27.24
C ARG A 194 11.78 11.98 28.53
N THR A 195 10.86 11.17 29.06
CA THR A 195 11.07 10.51 30.37
C THR A 195 12.07 9.36 30.27
N TRP A 196 12.18 8.72 29.09
CA TRP A 196 13.01 7.53 28.91
C TRP A 196 14.51 7.74 29.21
N TYR A 197 15.04 8.95 28.99
CA TYR A 197 16.44 9.28 29.29
C TYR A 197 16.62 10.12 30.56
N ARG A 198 15.55 10.77 31.04
CA ARG A 198 15.56 11.62 32.24
C ARG A 198 15.39 10.81 33.53
N GLN A 199 14.59 9.75 33.50
CA GLN A 199 14.43 8.83 34.63
C GLN A 199 15.55 7.78 34.57
N GLY A 200 16.33 7.63 35.65
CA GLY A 200 17.45 6.69 35.70
C GLY A 200 17.00 5.22 35.64
N GLY A 201 17.80 4.34 35.04
CA GLY A 201 17.55 2.89 35.01
C GLY A 201 17.78 2.23 33.65
N LEU A 202 16.98 1.20 33.36
CA LEU A 202 16.90 0.47 32.09
C LEU A 202 15.86 1.07 31.12
N THR A 203 15.21 2.18 31.47
CA THR A 203 14.20 2.85 30.65
C THR A 203 14.71 3.18 29.24
N GLY A 204 13.85 3.01 28.22
CA GLY A 204 14.14 3.37 26.83
C GLY A 204 14.82 2.31 25.94
N TRP A 205 15.21 1.14 26.46
CA TRP A 205 15.81 0.06 25.65
C TRP A 205 14.94 -0.36 24.46
N HIS A 206 13.61 -0.36 24.65
CA HIS A 206 12.64 -0.76 23.65
C HIS A 206 12.67 0.15 22.41
N TRP A 207 13.07 1.42 22.54
CA TRP A 207 13.23 2.31 21.39
C TRP A 207 14.33 1.81 20.46
N GLY A 208 15.48 1.41 21.01
CA GLY A 208 16.56 0.84 20.23
C GLY A 208 16.14 -0.47 19.56
N VAL A 209 15.49 -1.38 20.30
CA VAL A 209 15.01 -2.66 19.74
C VAL A 209 14.04 -2.45 18.59
N LEU A 210 13.07 -1.54 18.76
CA LEU A 210 12.06 -1.24 17.74
C LEU A 210 12.70 -0.58 16.50
N THR A 211 13.67 0.31 16.68
CA THR A 211 14.42 0.92 15.56
C THR A 211 15.16 -0.17 14.77
N GLY A 212 15.88 -1.04 15.47
CA GLY A 212 16.66 -2.11 14.84
C GLY A 212 15.78 -3.11 14.08
N LEU A 213 14.64 -3.48 14.66
CA LEU A 213 13.64 -4.36 14.04
C LEU A 213 13.08 -3.75 12.75
N ILE A 214 12.50 -2.55 12.83
CA ILE A 214 11.86 -1.88 11.68
C ILE A 214 12.90 -1.62 10.58
N ALA A 215 14.12 -1.24 10.95
CA ALA A 215 15.20 -1.01 9.98
C ALA A 215 15.61 -2.30 9.24
N ALA A 216 15.74 -3.42 9.95
CA ALA A 216 16.05 -4.71 9.35
C ALA A 216 14.89 -5.21 8.46
N ASP A 217 13.67 -5.26 9.00
CA ASP A 217 12.47 -5.72 8.29
C ASP A 217 12.23 -4.87 7.03
N GLY A 218 12.34 -3.55 7.15
CA GLY A 218 12.19 -2.61 6.04
C GLY A 218 13.24 -2.84 4.96
N PHE A 219 14.53 -2.95 5.31
CA PHE A 219 15.60 -3.20 4.34
C PHE A 219 15.43 -4.54 3.61
N PHE A 220 15.00 -5.58 4.31
CA PHE A 220 14.73 -6.89 3.71
C PHE A 220 13.45 -6.94 2.89
N SER A 221 12.47 -6.07 3.15
CA SER A 221 11.30 -5.92 2.29
C SER A 221 11.70 -5.38 0.91
N ARG A 222 12.48 -4.29 0.87
CA ARG A 222 13.03 -3.66 -0.34
C ARG A 222 14.26 -2.84 0.04
N PHE A 223 15.32 -2.89 -0.77
CA PHE A 223 16.54 -2.08 -0.52
C PHE A 223 16.27 -0.57 -0.56
N THR A 224 15.26 -0.13 -1.31
CA THR A 224 14.82 1.27 -1.40
C THR A 224 14.31 1.82 -0.07
N PHE A 225 13.91 0.96 0.87
CA PHE A 225 13.50 1.37 2.21
C PHE A 225 14.59 2.16 2.92
N ALA A 226 15.85 1.76 2.75
CA ALA A 226 16.99 2.45 3.35
C ALA A 226 17.08 3.91 2.90
N ILE A 227 16.69 4.21 1.66
CA ILE A 227 16.66 5.58 1.14
C ILE A 227 15.58 6.39 1.86
N PHE A 228 14.37 5.86 1.97
CA PHE A 228 13.27 6.53 2.67
C PHE A 228 13.52 6.70 4.17
N ALA A 229 14.13 5.70 4.81
CA ALA A 229 14.39 5.68 6.24
C ALA A 229 15.64 6.48 6.66
N LEU A 230 16.54 6.83 5.73
CA LEU A 230 17.78 7.53 6.05
C LEU A 230 17.54 8.85 6.82
N PRO A 231 16.62 9.74 6.41
CA PRO A 231 16.36 10.97 7.15
C PRO A 231 15.84 10.72 8.58
N LEU A 232 15.06 9.65 8.77
CA LEU A 232 14.56 9.24 10.09
C LEU A 232 15.70 8.70 10.97
N GLY A 233 16.56 7.84 10.42
CA GLY A 233 17.73 7.31 11.11
C GLY A 233 18.74 8.40 11.47
N ALA A 234 18.99 9.35 10.56
CA ALA A 234 19.84 10.51 10.81
C ALA A 234 19.27 11.38 11.94
N PHE A 235 17.98 11.69 11.91
CA PHE A 235 17.33 12.44 12.99
C PHE A 235 17.38 11.71 14.33
N PHE A 236 17.12 10.39 14.34
CA PHE A 236 17.26 9.56 15.53
C PHE A 236 18.68 9.66 16.12
N GLY A 237 19.72 9.53 15.29
CA GLY A 237 21.12 9.68 15.71
C GLY A 237 21.46 11.07 16.22
N LEU A 238 21.06 12.13 15.49
CA LEU A 238 21.27 13.52 15.90
C LEU A 238 20.57 13.83 17.23
N ASN A 239 19.37 13.29 17.46
CA ASN A 239 18.67 13.45 18.73
C ASN A 239 19.42 12.76 19.88
N HIS A 240 20.07 11.62 19.65
CA HIS A 240 20.94 11.00 20.66
C HIS A 240 22.17 11.84 20.98
N ILE A 241 22.78 12.46 19.96
CA ILE A 241 23.91 13.38 20.16
C ILE A 241 23.46 14.58 20.99
N ARG A 242 22.29 15.15 20.68
CA ARG A 242 21.69 16.23 21.47
C ARG A 242 21.47 15.82 22.93
N ILE A 243 20.85 14.68 23.17
CA ILE A 243 20.59 14.16 24.54
C ILE A 243 21.90 13.94 25.30
N ALA A 244 22.95 13.45 24.62
CA ALA A 244 24.28 13.33 25.20
C ALA A 244 24.87 14.69 25.59
N ALA A 245 24.71 15.71 24.74
CA ALA A 245 25.13 17.08 25.00
C ALA A 245 24.35 17.75 26.14
N GLU A 246 23.08 17.38 26.35
CA GLU A 246 22.25 17.80 27.49
C GLU A 246 22.66 17.14 28.82
N GLY A 247 23.71 16.32 28.83
CA GLY A 247 24.27 15.67 30.04
C GLY A 247 23.86 14.20 30.22
N TYR A 248 23.02 13.65 29.35
CA TYR A 248 22.50 12.28 29.44
C TYR A 248 23.25 11.30 28.53
N ILE A 249 24.59 11.32 28.57
CA ILE A 249 25.46 10.50 27.70
C ILE A 249 25.20 9.00 27.88
N ARG A 250 25.07 8.52 29.12
CA ARG A 250 24.91 7.07 29.40
C ARG A 250 23.60 6.50 28.82
N PRO A 251 22.41 7.10 29.07
CA PRO A 251 21.18 6.66 28.40
C PRO A 251 21.26 6.71 26.87
N ALA A 252 21.81 7.79 26.31
CA ALA A 252 21.94 7.95 24.86
C ALA A 252 22.82 6.84 24.24
N LEU A 253 24.00 6.58 24.82
CA LEU A 253 24.89 5.51 24.34
C LEU A 253 24.25 4.13 24.49
N ARG A 254 23.58 3.85 25.62
CA ARG A 254 22.88 2.56 25.82
C ARG A 254 21.81 2.34 24.77
N SER A 255 20.95 3.33 24.53
CA SER A 255 19.90 3.26 23.50
C SER A 255 20.50 3.01 22.12
N MET A 256 21.58 3.71 21.76
CA MET A 256 22.26 3.54 20.47
C MET A 256 22.91 2.16 20.33
N VAL A 257 23.58 1.66 21.37
CA VAL A 257 24.17 0.31 21.38
C VAL A 257 23.09 -0.75 21.25
N VAL A 258 21.96 -0.61 21.96
CA VAL A 258 20.82 -1.51 21.82
C VAL A 258 20.25 -1.46 20.41
N ALA A 259 20.10 -0.26 19.82
CA ALA A 259 19.62 -0.11 18.45
C ALA A 259 20.52 -0.83 17.43
N ILE A 260 21.83 -0.63 17.53
CA ILE A 260 22.81 -1.28 16.65
C ILE A 260 22.81 -2.79 16.87
N ALA A 261 22.84 -3.25 18.12
CA ALA A 261 22.82 -4.68 18.44
C ALA A 261 21.53 -5.36 17.94
N SER A 262 20.37 -4.71 18.10
CA SER A 262 19.10 -5.20 17.58
C SER A 262 19.05 -5.21 16.07
N LEU A 263 19.54 -4.17 15.39
CA LEU A 263 19.66 -4.14 13.94
C LEU A 263 20.50 -5.32 13.43
N LEU A 264 21.68 -5.54 14.02
CA LEU A 264 22.56 -6.65 13.66
C LEU A 264 21.91 -8.00 13.92
N PHE A 265 21.22 -8.15 15.06
CA PHE A 265 20.50 -9.37 15.40
C PHE A 265 19.39 -9.69 14.41
N PHE A 266 18.49 -8.75 14.12
CA PHE A 266 17.38 -8.98 13.18
C PHE A 266 17.88 -9.14 11.74
N ALA A 267 18.88 -8.35 11.32
CA ALA A 267 19.53 -8.55 10.02
C ALA A 267 20.15 -9.95 9.91
N TYR A 268 20.81 -10.45 10.97
CA TYR A 268 21.32 -11.82 10.99
C TYR A 268 20.19 -12.85 10.83
N GLN A 269 19.05 -12.68 11.52
CA GLN A 269 17.91 -13.61 11.38
C GLN A 269 17.39 -13.67 9.95
N HIS A 270 17.28 -12.51 9.29
CA HIS A 270 16.94 -12.47 7.87
C HIS A 270 18.00 -13.18 7.03
N VAL A 271 19.27 -12.75 7.08
CA VAL A 271 20.36 -13.37 6.30
C VAL A 271 20.42 -14.88 6.50
N HIS A 272 20.22 -15.36 7.74
CA HIS A 272 20.20 -16.78 8.04
C HIS A 272 19.04 -17.50 7.34
N SER A 273 17.83 -16.93 7.40
CA SER A 273 16.65 -17.46 6.70
C SER A 273 16.85 -17.49 5.18
N GLU A 274 17.32 -16.38 4.60
CA GLU A 274 17.59 -16.26 3.17
C GLU A 274 18.65 -17.26 2.70
N THR A 275 19.76 -17.33 3.45
CA THR A 275 20.87 -18.23 3.14
C THR A 275 20.41 -19.68 3.14
N ARG A 276 19.63 -20.10 4.15
CA ARG A 276 19.10 -21.47 4.23
C ARG A 276 18.16 -21.77 3.07
N PHE A 277 17.22 -20.89 2.77
CA PHE A 277 16.23 -21.08 1.72
C PHE A 277 16.87 -21.24 0.34
N TYR A 278 17.74 -20.32 -0.04
CA TYR A 278 18.36 -20.33 -1.37
C TYR A 278 19.44 -21.39 -1.52
N THR A 279 20.19 -21.71 -0.45
CA THR A 279 21.18 -22.81 -0.51
C THR A 279 20.49 -24.16 -0.72
N GLN A 280 19.41 -24.43 0.03
CA GLN A 280 18.61 -25.64 -0.17
C GLN A 280 18.01 -25.70 -1.58
N GLY A 281 17.49 -24.57 -2.07
CA GLY A 281 16.98 -24.47 -3.44
C GLY A 281 18.06 -24.69 -4.50
N GLY A 282 19.29 -24.21 -4.27
CA GLY A 282 20.44 -24.41 -5.17
C GLY A 282 20.90 -25.85 -5.22
N GLU A 283 21.06 -26.49 -4.05
CA GLU A 283 21.47 -27.90 -3.93
C GLU A 283 20.47 -28.84 -4.61
N ASN A 284 19.17 -28.65 -4.37
CA ASN A 284 18.12 -29.50 -4.94
C ASN A 284 18.05 -29.44 -6.47
N ASN A 285 18.47 -28.33 -7.08
CA ASN A 285 18.35 -28.09 -8.52
C ASN A 285 19.71 -28.09 -9.25
N GLY A 286 20.83 -28.29 -8.54
CA GLY A 286 22.17 -28.19 -9.11
C GLY A 286 22.53 -26.78 -9.62
N ILE A 287 21.94 -25.74 -9.02
CA ILE A 287 22.09 -24.34 -9.45
C ILE A 287 23.08 -23.62 -8.53
N GLN A 288 24.05 -22.91 -9.12
CA GLN A 288 24.95 -22.04 -8.36
C GLN A 288 24.19 -20.88 -7.73
N VAL A 289 24.45 -20.64 -6.45
CA VAL A 289 23.71 -19.66 -5.66
C VAL A 289 24.38 -18.28 -5.71
N ALA A 290 23.58 -17.21 -5.79
CA ALA A 290 24.03 -15.81 -5.78
C ALA A 290 24.51 -15.37 -4.38
N THR A 291 25.73 -15.78 -4.05
CA THR A 291 26.40 -15.43 -2.80
C THR A 291 27.04 -14.05 -2.85
N LEU A 292 27.09 -13.39 -1.70
CA LEU A 292 27.75 -12.09 -1.58
C LEU A 292 29.27 -12.25 -1.56
N TRP A 293 29.96 -11.76 -2.59
CA TRP A 293 31.43 -11.62 -2.65
C TRP A 293 32.22 -12.89 -2.24
N GLY A 294 31.78 -14.08 -2.67
CA GLY A 294 32.46 -15.34 -2.35
C GLY A 294 32.26 -15.83 -0.91
N THR A 295 31.38 -15.18 -0.14
CA THR A 295 30.92 -15.69 1.15
C THR A 295 29.87 -16.78 0.97
N ARG A 296 29.36 -17.36 2.07
CA ARG A 296 28.17 -18.23 2.04
C ARG A 296 26.86 -17.46 2.27
N TRP A 297 26.92 -16.15 2.48
CA TRP A 297 25.75 -15.36 2.86
C TRP A 297 25.01 -14.86 1.62
N ILE A 298 23.69 -14.87 1.74
CA ILE A 298 22.77 -14.40 0.71
C ILE A 298 21.98 -13.24 1.30
N ILE A 299 22.11 -12.06 0.68
CA ILE A 299 21.49 -10.83 1.14
C ILE A 299 20.68 -10.24 -0.03
N PRO A 300 19.41 -10.65 -0.18
CA PRO A 300 18.59 -10.29 -1.34
C PRO A 300 18.47 -8.80 -1.63
N PRO A 301 18.34 -7.89 -0.63
CA PRO A 301 18.36 -6.45 -0.90
C PRO A 301 19.63 -5.96 -1.58
N ILE A 302 20.79 -6.52 -1.23
CA ILE A 302 22.06 -6.18 -1.88
C ILE A 302 22.12 -6.76 -3.29
N ASN A 303 21.69 -8.01 -3.48
CA ASN A 303 21.63 -8.62 -4.81
C ASN A 303 20.69 -7.82 -5.73
N ALA A 304 19.53 -7.40 -5.23
CA ALA A 304 18.57 -6.55 -5.93
C ALA A 304 19.17 -5.18 -6.27
N LEU A 305 19.89 -4.55 -5.34
CA LEU A 305 20.59 -3.29 -5.61
C LEU A 305 21.65 -3.48 -6.72
N LEU A 306 22.49 -4.50 -6.63
CA LEU A 306 23.53 -4.79 -7.62
C LEU A 306 22.93 -5.13 -9.00
N TYR A 307 21.78 -5.81 -9.03
CA TYR A 307 21.04 -6.06 -10.26
C TYR A 307 20.54 -4.75 -10.90
N ASN A 308 19.98 -3.84 -10.10
CA ASN A 308 19.42 -2.56 -10.56
C ASN A 308 20.46 -1.47 -10.84
N LEU A 309 21.71 -1.62 -10.38
CA LEU A 309 22.80 -0.71 -10.73
C LEU A 309 23.31 -0.92 -12.17
N LYS A 310 23.03 -2.08 -12.78
CA LYS A 310 23.43 -2.39 -14.15
C LYS A 310 22.41 -1.83 -15.13
N THR A 311 22.84 -0.88 -15.96
CA THR A 311 21.99 -0.20 -16.94
C THR A 311 21.36 -1.16 -17.94
N GLU A 312 22.05 -2.24 -18.29
CA GLU A 312 21.59 -3.25 -19.26
C GLU A 312 20.36 -3.99 -18.74
N ASN A 313 20.34 -4.31 -17.45
CA ASN A 313 19.20 -4.96 -16.79
C ASN A 313 18.02 -4.01 -16.71
N VAL A 314 18.28 -2.76 -16.33
CA VAL A 314 17.25 -1.74 -16.17
C VAL A 314 16.60 -1.38 -17.52
N ALA A 315 17.38 -1.38 -18.60
CA ALA A 315 16.88 -1.11 -19.95
C ALA A 315 15.86 -2.14 -20.43
N GLN A 316 15.90 -3.39 -19.93
CA GLN A 316 14.89 -4.41 -20.23
C GLN A 316 13.49 -4.04 -19.73
N HIS A 317 13.41 -3.16 -18.73
CA HIS A 317 12.17 -2.68 -18.13
C HIS A 317 11.78 -1.28 -18.60
N GLY A 318 12.48 -0.73 -19.60
CA GLY A 318 12.26 0.61 -20.12
C GLY A 318 13.06 1.69 -19.40
N LEU A 319 13.65 2.57 -20.19
CA LEU A 319 14.36 3.76 -19.71
C LEU A 319 13.44 4.98 -19.75
N HIS A 320 13.56 5.81 -18.74
CA HIS A 320 12.77 7.01 -18.52
C HIS A 320 13.66 8.23 -18.28
N PRO A 321 13.21 9.43 -18.67
CA PRO A 321 13.91 10.66 -18.32
C PRO A 321 13.96 10.86 -16.80
N ARG A 322 15.08 11.35 -16.27
CA ARG A 322 15.29 11.48 -14.81
C ARG A 322 14.28 12.37 -14.10
N TRP A 323 13.65 13.30 -14.82
CA TRP A 323 12.64 14.21 -14.28
C TRP A 323 11.25 13.56 -14.13
N LEU A 324 11.00 12.37 -14.71
CA LEU A 324 9.69 11.73 -14.73
C LEU A 324 9.17 11.45 -13.30
N HIS A 325 10.06 11.02 -12.39
CA HIS A 325 9.75 10.80 -10.99
C HIS A 325 9.16 12.04 -10.32
N ALA A 326 9.81 13.19 -10.50
CA ALA A 326 9.42 14.44 -9.83
C ALA A 326 8.18 15.09 -10.47
N VAL A 327 8.09 15.09 -11.80
CA VAL A 327 7.10 15.90 -12.54
C VAL A 327 5.82 15.12 -12.86
N VAL A 328 5.89 13.81 -13.03
CA VAL A 328 4.73 12.99 -13.45
C VAL A 328 4.36 11.99 -12.37
N ASN A 329 5.31 11.17 -11.94
CA ASN A 329 5.02 10.05 -11.05
C ASN A 329 4.62 10.52 -9.65
N LEU A 330 5.31 11.53 -9.09
CA LEU A 330 4.97 12.05 -7.78
C LEU A 330 3.57 12.71 -7.76
N PRO A 331 3.23 13.67 -8.65
CA PRO A 331 1.87 14.22 -8.70
C PRO A 331 0.80 13.16 -8.96
N MET A 332 1.11 12.14 -9.77
CA MET A 332 0.21 11.00 -9.97
C MET A 332 0.02 10.20 -8.67
N MET A 333 1.07 9.95 -7.90
CA MET A 333 1.00 9.13 -6.69
C MET A 333 0.32 9.85 -5.51
N ILE A 334 0.66 11.13 -5.27
CA ILE A 334 0.23 11.85 -4.07
C ILE A 334 -0.85 12.91 -4.31
N GLY A 335 -1.16 13.28 -5.56
CA GLY A 335 -2.12 14.33 -5.87
C GLY A 335 -1.47 15.66 -6.30
N VAL A 336 -1.99 16.28 -7.36
CA VAL A 336 -1.55 17.63 -7.80
C VAL A 336 -1.82 18.68 -6.72
N ALA A 337 -2.92 18.53 -5.99
CA ALA A 337 -3.23 19.37 -4.83
C ALA A 337 -2.14 19.26 -3.75
N ASN A 338 -1.67 18.05 -3.43
CA ASN A 338 -0.61 17.85 -2.45
C ASN A 338 0.70 18.51 -2.87
N ILE A 339 1.05 18.48 -4.16
CA ILE A 339 2.24 19.16 -4.68
C ILE A 339 2.16 20.67 -4.45
N THR A 340 0.99 21.25 -4.70
CA THR A 340 0.76 22.70 -4.48
C THR A 340 0.90 23.05 -3.00
N VAL A 341 0.35 22.21 -2.12
CA VAL A 341 0.45 22.36 -0.67
C VAL A 341 1.88 22.19 -0.16
N LEU A 342 2.60 21.18 -0.65
CA LEU A 342 4.01 20.93 -0.35
C LEU A 342 4.85 22.17 -0.64
N PHE A 343 4.66 22.78 -1.81
CA PHE A 343 5.39 23.98 -2.21
C PHE A 343 5.05 25.19 -1.32
N ILE A 344 3.77 25.54 -1.19
CA ILE A 344 3.33 26.70 -0.42
C ILE A 344 3.71 26.56 1.06
N HIS A 345 3.37 25.43 1.68
CA HIS A 345 3.66 25.20 3.09
C HIS A 345 5.16 25.08 3.34
N GLY A 346 5.93 24.53 2.39
CA GLY A 346 7.40 24.49 2.45
C GLY A 346 8.02 25.88 2.49
N LEU A 347 7.53 26.83 1.66
CA LEU A 347 7.99 28.22 1.70
C LEU A 347 7.73 28.89 3.05
N HIS A 348 6.54 28.67 3.64
CA HIS A 348 6.20 29.18 4.96
C HIS A 348 7.05 28.54 6.06
N PHE A 349 7.26 27.23 6.00
CA PHE A 349 8.08 26.48 6.95
C PHE A 349 9.52 26.99 6.97
N VAL A 350 10.15 27.14 5.79
CA VAL A 350 11.52 27.66 5.66
C VAL A 350 11.62 29.10 6.18
N ARG A 351 10.65 29.96 5.85
CA ARG A 351 10.61 31.35 6.37
C ARG A 351 10.47 31.37 7.89
N GLY A 352 9.67 30.49 8.48
CA GLY A 352 9.53 30.33 9.92
C GLY A 352 10.86 29.94 10.58
N VAL A 353 11.50 28.89 10.08
CA VAL A 353 12.80 28.41 10.59
C VAL A 353 13.88 29.51 10.51
N LEU A 354 13.95 30.26 9.42
CA LEU A 354 14.89 31.37 9.26
C LEU A 354 14.61 32.52 10.25
N SER A 355 13.33 32.86 10.46
CA SER A 355 12.92 33.90 11.42
C SER A 355 13.26 33.51 12.85
N ASP A 356 13.04 32.26 13.23
CA ASP A 356 13.36 31.77 14.57
C ASP A 356 14.87 31.67 14.80
N SER A 357 15.63 31.23 13.79
CA SER A 357 17.10 31.27 13.84
C SER A 357 17.65 32.70 13.99
N ALA A 358 16.99 33.71 13.41
CA ALA A 358 17.37 35.10 13.56
C ALA A 358 17.06 35.66 14.97
N LYS A 359 15.99 35.17 15.62
CA LYS A 359 15.62 35.58 16.99
C LYS A 359 16.51 34.96 18.07
N VAL A 360 17.10 33.79 17.82
CA VAL A 360 17.95 33.05 18.78
C VAL A 360 19.40 33.58 18.84
N SER A 361 19.79 34.55 17.99
CA SER A 361 21.04 35.29 18.17
C SER A 361 20.80 36.68 18.79
N PRO A 362 21.19 36.90 20.07
CA PRO A 362 21.39 38.25 20.57
C PRO A 362 22.82 38.48 21.09
N ILE A 363 23.38 39.61 20.63
CA ILE A 363 24.28 40.52 21.36
C ILE A 363 25.76 40.09 21.51
N SER A 364 26.59 40.63 20.63
CA SER A 364 27.93 41.13 20.95
C SER A 364 28.28 42.25 19.99
N LYS A 365 28.10 43.50 20.44
CA LYS A 365 29.13 44.56 20.46
C LYS A 365 28.49 45.89 20.82
N THR A 366 28.99 46.42 21.93
CA THR A 366 28.83 47.76 22.48
C THR A 366 29.26 48.87 21.50
N ASP A 367 28.64 50.02 21.73
CA ASP A 367 28.78 51.35 21.13
C ASP A 367 30.18 51.78 20.66
N VAL A 368 30.26 52.42 19.48
CA VAL A 368 30.90 53.75 19.25
C VAL A 368 30.26 54.40 18.00
N ALA A 369 29.88 55.67 18.12
CA ALA A 369 29.32 56.52 17.07
C ALA A 369 30.33 56.92 15.97
N SER A 370 29.87 57.08 14.72
CA SER A 370 29.99 58.34 13.95
C SER A 370 29.58 58.22 12.46
N SER A 371 28.80 59.22 12.03
CA SER A 371 28.83 59.93 10.74
C SER A 371 28.46 59.25 9.40
N SER A 372 27.24 59.60 8.96
CA SER A 372 26.88 60.22 7.67
C SER A 372 26.94 59.47 6.33
N LYS A 373 25.80 59.61 5.63
CA LYS A 373 25.52 59.69 4.18
C LYS A 373 25.35 58.38 3.39
N GLY A 374 24.15 58.28 2.81
CA GLY A 374 23.77 57.33 1.77
C GLY A 374 22.25 57.11 1.72
N ASP A 375 21.47 58.20 1.59
CA ASP A 375 20.05 58.12 1.21
C ASP A 375 19.98 57.77 -0.28
N GLU A 376 19.46 56.59 -0.62
CA GLU A 376 18.68 56.35 -1.85
C GLU A 376 17.95 54.98 -1.89
N ASP A 377 18.23 54.03 -0.99
CA ASP A 377 17.56 52.71 -0.99
C ASP A 377 16.35 52.57 -0.05
N ARG A 378 15.84 53.68 0.51
CA ARG A 378 14.81 53.66 1.56
C ARG A 378 13.36 53.73 1.05
N ALA A 379 13.13 54.07 -0.21
CA ALA A 379 11.77 54.26 -0.74
C ALA A 379 11.06 52.95 -1.19
N ALA A 380 11.80 51.89 -1.49
CA ALA A 380 11.23 50.61 -1.94
C ALA A 380 10.94 49.61 -0.81
N ARG A 381 11.48 49.85 0.40
CA ARG A 381 11.30 48.98 1.59
C ARG A 381 10.20 49.45 2.54
N ASP A 382 9.79 50.70 2.41
CA ASP A 382 8.78 51.35 3.26
C ASP A 382 7.36 51.29 2.68
N THR A 383 7.23 50.82 1.44
CA THR A 383 5.94 50.59 0.76
C THR A 383 5.40 49.19 1.02
N THR A 384 6.27 48.17 1.15
CA THR A 384 5.87 46.79 1.46
C THR A 384 5.48 46.59 2.93
N THR A 385 6.08 47.36 3.85
CA THR A 385 5.72 47.35 5.28
C THR A 385 4.43 48.09 5.56
N LYS A 386 4.10 49.14 4.81
CA LYS A 386 2.81 49.84 4.92
C LYS A 386 1.65 49.00 4.41
N GLU A 387 1.80 48.27 3.30
CA GLU A 387 0.76 47.33 2.84
C GLU A 387 0.53 46.20 3.85
N GLU A 388 1.58 45.65 4.49
CA GLU A 388 1.44 44.62 5.53
C GLU A 388 0.87 45.16 6.86
N GLU A 389 1.17 46.42 7.24
CA GLU A 389 0.57 47.08 8.41
C GLU A 389 -0.89 47.48 8.17
N ASP A 390 -1.23 47.92 6.96
CA ASP A 390 -2.61 48.24 6.56
C ASP A 390 -3.45 46.96 6.41
N GLU A 391 -2.87 45.85 5.90
CA GLU A 391 -3.53 44.53 5.94
C GLU A 391 -3.72 44.03 7.38
N ARG A 392 -2.74 44.19 8.27
CA ARG A 392 -2.89 43.84 9.69
C ARG A 392 -3.95 44.69 10.39
N ARG A 393 -4.03 45.99 10.10
CA ARG A 393 -5.08 46.87 10.63
C ARG A 393 -6.45 46.52 10.09
N ALA A 394 -6.58 46.22 8.80
CA ALA A 394 -7.83 45.76 8.20
C ALA A 394 -8.30 44.42 8.80
N VAL A 395 -7.35 43.52 9.12
CA VAL A 395 -7.62 42.26 9.83
C VAL A 395 -8.07 42.52 11.27
N GLU A 396 -7.41 43.40 12.02
CA GLU A 396 -7.83 43.77 13.38
C GLU A 396 -9.19 44.49 13.40
N GLU A 397 -9.49 45.35 12.42
CA GLU A 397 -10.79 45.98 12.27
C GLU A 397 -11.87 44.95 11.92
N SER A 398 -11.58 43.97 11.06
CA SER A 398 -12.54 42.90 10.74
C SER A 398 -12.86 42.02 11.95
N ILE A 399 -11.88 41.76 12.82
CA ILE A 399 -12.05 41.03 14.07
C ILE A 399 -12.84 41.86 15.08
N LYS A 400 -12.57 43.17 15.19
CA LYS A 400 -13.33 44.09 16.05
C LYS A 400 -14.79 44.23 15.61
N THR A 401 -15.05 44.30 14.30
CA THR A 401 -16.41 44.36 13.73
C THR A 401 -17.16 43.05 13.97
N ALA A 402 -16.50 41.90 13.80
CA ALA A 402 -17.08 40.59 14.12
C ALA A 402 -17.37 40.39 15.63
N MET A 403 -16.58 41.04 16.51
CA MET A 403 -16.83 41.05 17.96
C MET A 403 -17.89 42.07 18.39
N ALA A 404 -18.10 43.14 17.61
CA ALA A 404 -19.10 44.18 17.88
C ALA A 404 -20.53 43.74 17.50
N GLU A 405 -20.68 42.84 16.52
CA GLU A 405 -21.98 42.24 16.16
C GLU A 405 -22.50 41.22 17.19
N CYS A 406 -21.70 40.89 18.21
CA CYS A 406 -22.03 39.92 19.24
C CYS A 406 -22.12 40.56 20.64
N LYS A 407 -22.97 41.58 20.82
CA LYS A 407 -23.40 42.06 22.15
C LYS A 407 -24.91 42.37 22.18
N PRO A 408 -25.67 41.83 23.15
CA PRO A 408 -27.02 42.30 23.44
C PRO A 408 -27.00 43.59 24.29
N ALA A 409 -28.04 44.41 24.13
CA ALA A 409 -28.21 45.74 24.73
C ALA A 409 -28.77 45.71 26.17
N THR A 410 -28.21 46.57 27.05
CA THR A 410 -28.75 47.32 28.23
C THR A 410 -29.55 46.56 29.33
N GLU A 411 -29.40 46.83 30.64
CA GLU A 411 -29.62 48.08 31.39
C GLU A 411 -28.90 48.14 32.78
N ALA A 412 -28.84 49.35 33.34
CA ALA A 412 -28.32 49.80 34.65
C ALA A 412 -29.05 49.16 35.87
N SER A 413 -28.66 49.22 37.16
CA SER A 413 -27.95 50.23 37.97
C SER A 413 -27.59 49.67 39.38
N THR A 414 -26.72 50.40 40.10
CA THR A 414 -26.63 50.62 41.57
C THR A 414 -26.09 49.52 42.54
N GLU A 415 -25.00 49.90 43.23
CA GLU A 415 -24.47 49.45 44.55
C GLU A 415 -25.53 49.54 45.69
N PRO A 416 -25.43 48.88 46.89
CA PRO A 416 -24.24 48.90 47.76
C PRO A 416 -23.99 47.73 48.78
N GLU A 417 -22.81 47.83 49.43
CA GLU A 417 -22.44 47.60 50.85
C GLU A 417 -22.66 46.27 51.64
N ALA A 418 -21.51 45.76 52.12
CA ALA A 418 -21.11 45.47 53.51
C ALA A 418 -21.75 44.38 54.43
N SER A 419 -20.84 43.76 55.20
CA SER A 419 -20.94 43.16 56.54
C SER A 419 -20.90 41.62 56.60
N SER A 420 -19.81 41.03 57.12
CA SER A 420 -19.58 40.60 58.52
C SER A 420 -20.39 39.36 58.91
N SER A 421 -19.81 38.20 59.21
CA SER A 421 -19.18 37.86 60.51
C SER A 421 -18.74 36.37 60.44
N LYS A 422 -17.51 36.00 60.88
CA LYS A 422 -17.18 35.35 62.18
C LYS A 422 -18.10 34.17 62.55
N ALA A 423 -17.68 33.00 63.00
CA ALA A 423 -16.39 32.50 63.52
C ALA A 423 -16.49 30.97 63.77
N ALA A 424 -15.35 30.39 64.20
CA ALA A 424 -15.19 29.27 65.13
C ALA A 424 -14.68 27.91 64.57
N THR A 425 -13.34 27.77 64.61
CA THR A 425 -12.54 26.74 65.32
C THR A 425 -13.32 25.67 66.09
N MET A 426 -12.96 24.37 66.15
CA MET A 426 -11.66 23.70 66.33
C MET A 426 -11.88 22.17 66.29
N SER A 427 -10.89 21.35 65.87
CA SER A 427 -10.46 20.07 66.50
C SER A 427 -9.82 19.05 65.54
N ALA A 428 -8.49 18.95 65.64
CA ALA A 428 -7.58 17.78 65.59
C ALA A 428 -7.98 16.47 64.85
N SER A 429 -7.15 16.05 63.87
CA SER A 429 -6.14 14.95 63.97
C SER A 429 -5.75 14.42 62.57
N ASP A 430 -4.44 14.34 62.30
CA ASP A 430 -3.79 13.84 61.06
C ASP A 430 -4.03 12.32 60.83
N PRO A 431 -3.88 11.77 59.60
CA PRO A 431 -2.56 11.44 59.08
C PRO A 431 -2.35 11.61 57.55
N ALA A 432 -1.12 12.02 57.20
CA ALA A 432 -0.38 11.63 55.99
C ALA A 432 -1.14 11.62 54.64
N THR A 433 -1.20 12.78 53.99
CA THR A 433 -1.37 12.83 52.53
C THR A 433 0.00 12.65 51.89
N ALA A 434 0.22 11.49 51.28
CA ALA A 434 1.23 11.36 50.25
C ALA A 434 0.86 12.36 49.14
N GLU A 435 1.62 13.44 49.03
CA GLU A 435 1.58 14.32 47.87
C GLU A 435 1.98 13.49 46.65
N ALA A 436 0.98 12.96 45.95
CA ALA A 436 1.14 12.59 44.56
C ALA A 436 1.38 13.91 43.83
N THR A 437 2.66 14.27 43.64
CA THR A 437 3.06 15.24 42.65
C THR A 437 2.48 14.79 41.32
N GLU A 438 1.39 15.40 40.90
CA GLU A 438 0.90 15.29 39.53
C GLU A 438 2.06 15.73 38.63
N GLU A 439 2.75 14.78 37.99
CA GLU A 439 3.78 15.08 36.99
C GLU A 439 3.10 15.91 35.89
N GLU A 440 3.35 17.22 35.89
CA GLU A 440 2.92 18.13 34.84
C GLU A 440 3.57 17.64 33.53
N VAL A 441 2.81 16.93 32.70
CA VAL A 441 3.32 16.36 31.45
C VAL A 441 3.70 17.51 30.51
N GLU A 442 5.01 17.75 30.39
CA GLU A 442 5.58 18.76 29.49
C GLU A 442 5.01 18.56 28.07
N TYR A 443 4.22 19.53 27.59
CA TYR A 443 3.68 19.49 26.23
C TYR A 443 4.82 19.67 25.22
N VAL A 444 5.12 18.62 24.48
CA VAL A 444 6.10 18.67 23.38
C VAL A 444 5.35 18.86 22.07
N ASP A 445 5.55 20.01 21.43
CA ASP A 445 5.05 20.24 20.08
C ASP A 445 5.81 19.36 19.09
N ILE A 446 5.07 18.48 18.40
CA ILE A 446 5.60 17.54 17.42
C ILE A 446 5.50 18.07 15.98
N GLU A 447 4.78 19.17 15.75
CA GLU A 447 4.54 19.70 14.39
C GLU A 447 5.84 20.01 13.64
N PRO A 448 6.80 20.79 14.19
CA PRO A 448 8.02 21.14 13.45
C PRO A 448 8.85 19.91 13.06
N VAL A 449 8.87 18.90 13.94
CA VAL A 449 9.60 17.65 13.70
C VAL A 449 8.88 16.79 12.66
N ALA A 450 7.56 16.59 12.80
CA ALA A 450 6.80 15.78 11.85
C ALA A 450 6.81 16.39 10.44
N VAL A 451 6.63 17.71 10.32
CA VAL A 451 6.68 18.42 9.04
C VAL A 451 8.10 18.42 8.47
N GLY A 452 9.12 18.73 9.28
CA GLY A 452 10.52 18.75 8.86
C GLY A 452 11.01 17.39 8.38
N LEU A 453 10.71 16.32 9.12
CA LEU A 453 11.01 14.94 8.70
C LEU A 453 10.28 14.56 7.42
N SER A 454 9.02 14.96 7.27
CA SER A 454 8.26 14.67 6.05
C SER A 454 8.87 15.32 4.82
N PHE A 455 9.30 16.60 4.92
CA PHE A 455 10.02 17.26 3.83
C PHE A 455 11.36 16.59 3.53
N ALA A 456 12.13 16.24 4.57
CA ALA A 456 13.42 15.57 4.40
C ALA A 456 13.26 14.22 3.68
N ILE A 457 12.28 13.40 4.06
CA ILE A 457 11.98 12.12 3.40
C ILE A 457 11.63 12.33 1.94
N ILE A 458 10.70 13.25 1.64
CA ILE A 458 10.24 13.50 0.26
C ILE A 458 11.41 13.99 -0.61
N ILE A 459 12.11 15.04 -0.17
CA ILE A 459 13.18 15.66 -0.97
C ILE A 459 14.34 14.69 -1.16
N PHE A 460 14.84 14.08 -0.08
CA PHE A 460 15.98 13.17 -0.15
C PHE A 460 15.68 11.96 -1.04
N SER A 461 14.53 11.31 -0.83
CA SER A 461 14.19 10.09 -1.57
C SER A 461 13.93 10.37 -3.04
N LEU A 462 13.29 11.50 -3.37
CA LEU A 462 13.10 11.90 -4.76
C LEU A 462 14.43 12.15 -5.45
N LEU A 463 15.37 12.85 -4.80
CA LEU A 463 16.70 13.11 -5.38
C LEU A 463 17.43 11.81 -5.68
N VAL A 464 17.46 10.87 -4.73
CA VAL A 464 18.20 9.60 -4.88
C VAL A 464 17.53 8.68 -5.90
N LEU A 465 16.20 8.47 -5.80
CA LEU A 465 15.48 7.58 -6.72
C LEU A 465 15.40 8.13 -8.15
N SER A 466 15.51 9.45 -8.34
CA SER A 466 15.55 10.06 -9.67
C SER A 466 16.89 9.89 -10.40
N ILE A 467 17.94 9.40 -9.71
CA ILE A 467 19.23 9.08 -10.36
C ILE A 467 19.07 7.87 -11.29
N SER A 468 18.27 6.87 -10.85
CA SER A 468 17.98 5.69 -11.66
C SER A 468 17.19 6.08 -12.91
N PRO A 469 17.61 5.61 -14.10
CA PRO A 469 16.89 5.87 -15.35
C PRO A 469 15.63 4.99 -15.51
N HIS A 470 15.25 4.18 -14.51
CA HIS A 470 13.98 3.48 -14.49
C HIS A 470 13.09 4.01 -13.38
N GLN A 471 11.91 4.48 -13.79
CA GLN A 471 11.08 5.38 -13.01
C GLN A 471 9.62 5.00 -13.12
N GLU A 472 9.23 3.98 -12.36
CA GLU A 472 7.83 3.62 -12.18
C GLU A 472 7.22 4.36 -11.00
N ALA A 473 5.97 4.81 -11.14
CA ALA A 473 5.32 5.58 -10.09
C ALA A 473 5.13 4.81 -8.78
N ARG A 474 4.97 3.49 -8.82
CA ARG A 474 4.77 2.66 -7.62
C ARG A 474 5.95 2.72 -6.65
N PHE A 475 7.16 3.06 -7.11
CA PHE A 475 8.31 3.27 -6.23
C PHE A 475 8.17 4.49 -5.32
N LEU A 476 7.29 5.45 -5.65
CA LEU A 476 7.05 6.63 -4.83
C LEU A 476 5.89 6.47 -3.83
N LEU A 477 5.26 5.28 -3.77
CA LEU A 477 4.16 4.99 -2.85
C LEU A 477 4.49 5.31 -1.38
N PRO A 478 5.69 5.04 -0.84
CA PRO A 478 6.03 5.39 0.55
C PRO A 478 5.93 6.90 0.84
N LEU A 479 6.02 7.77 -0.16
CA LEU A 479 5.92 9.23 0.03
C LEU A 479 4.48 9.73 0.26
N ALA A 480 3.46 8.88 0.05
CA ALA A 480 2.07 9.24 0.27
C ALA A 480 1.79 9.65 1.73
N PHE A 481 2.33 8.91 2.71
CA PHE A 481 2.11 9.22 4.12
C PHE A 481 2.80 10.52 4.57
N PRO A 482 4.12 10.74 4.35
CA PRO A 482 4.77 12.02 4.64
C PRO A 482 4.08 13.22 3.97
N SER A 483 3.64 13.08 2.72
CA SER A 483 2.92 14.16 2.03
C SER A 483 1.56 14.47 2.71
N THR A 484 0.89 13.45 3.23
CA THR A 484 -0.38 13.62 3.95
C THR A 484 -0.18 14.28 5.31
N VAL A 485 0.92 13.99 6.01
CA VAL A 485 1.29 14.69 7.26
C VAL A 485 1.42 16.20 6.98
N ILE A 486 2.16 16.57 5.94
CA ILE A 486 2.34 17.98 5.54
C ILE A 486 0.99 18.62 5.20
N PHE A 487 0.15 17.94 4.41
CA PHE A 487 -1.15 18.49 4.04
C PHE A 487 -2.07 18.67 5.27
N ALA A 488 -2.08 17.71 6.19
CA ALA A 488 -2.89 17.81 7.41
C ALA A 488 -2.49 18.99 8.31
N TYR A 489 -1.20 19.31 8.40
CA TYR A 489 -0.73 20.51 9.11
C TYR A 489 -0.98 21.79 8.31
N ALA A 490 -0.79 21.76 6.99
CA ALA A 490 -1.07 22.90 6.13
C ALA A 490 -2.53 23.39 6.24
N LEU A 491 -3.50 22.46 6.33
CA LEU A 491 -4.91 22.81 6.54
C LEU A 491 -5.19 23.57 7.85
N GLN A 492 -4.26 23.53 8.80
CA GLN A 492 -4.35 24.21 10.09
C GLN A 492 -3.56 25.52 10.11
N HIS A 493 -2.70 25.75 9.13
CA HIS A 493 -1.87 26.94 9.03
C HIS A 493 -2.69 28.17 8.61
N PRO A 494 -2.42 29.38 9.17
CA PRO A 494 -3.18 30.61 8.89
C PRO A 494 -3.35 30.93 7.40
N TYR A 495 -2.34 30.64 6.58
CA TYR A 495 -2.39 30.85 5.13
C TYR A 495 -3.60 30.18 4.46
N PHE A 496 -3.93 28.94 4.88
CA PHE A 496 -5.00 28.14 4.29
C PHE A 496 -6.35 28.37 5.00
N THR A 497 -6.35 28.60 6.31
CA THR A 497 -7.58 28.85 7.07
C THR A 497 -8.22 30.20 6.71
N LEU A 498 -7.40 31.21 6.42
CA LEU A 498 -7.86 32.53 5.94
C LEU A 498 -8.28 32.53 4.46
N ARG A 499 -8.03 31.45 3.71
CA ARG A 499 -8.37 31.33 2.28
C ARG A 499 -9.25 30.10 2.00
N PRO A 500 -10.48 30.05 2.57
CA PRO A 500 -11.32 28.86 2.52
C PRO A 500 -11.73 28.45 1.09
N LYS A 501 -11.91 29.41 0.17
CA LYS A 501 -12.20 29.12 -1.24
C LYS A 501 -11.05 28.38 -1.92
N PHE A 502 -9.81 28.87 -1.75
CA PHE A 502 -8.61 28.24 -2.30
C PHE A 502 -8.38 26.85 -1.71
N THR A 503 -8.48 26.73 -0.38
CA THR A 503 -8.37 25.45 0.33
C THR A 503 -9.46 24.47 -0.13
N GLY A 504 -10.69 24.95 -0.34
CA GLY A 504 -11.79 24.14 -0.90
C GLY A 504 -11.47 23.60 -2.29
N ILE A 505 -10.92 24.42 -3.19
CA ILE A 505 -10.49 23.98 -4.53
C ILE A 505 -9.44 22.88 -4.44
N LEU A 506 -8.42 23.05 -3.60
CA LEU A 506 -7.37 22.05 -3.41
C LEU A 506 -7.92 20.72 -2.89
N LEU A 507 -8.83 20.76 -1.91
CA LEU A 507 -9.49 19.56 -1.39
C LEU A 507 -10.38 18.88 -2.45
N SER A 508 -11.12 19.66 -3.25
CA SER A 508 -11.91 19.12 -4.36
C SER A 508 -11.02 18.44 -5.40
N LEU A 509 -9.90 19.06 -5.79
CA LEU A 509 -8.94 18.47 -6.73
C LEU A 509 -8.34 17.18 -6.17
N HIS A 510 -7.97 17.15 -4.88
CA HIS A 510 -7.48 15.95 -4.18
C HIS A 510 -8.48 14.80 -4.28
N VAL A 511 -9.75 15.06 -3.94
CA VAL A 511 -10.81 14.05 -3.98
C VAL A 511 -11.07 13.59 -5.41
N ILE A 512 -11.25 14.51 -6.36
CA ILE A 512 -11.55 14.17 -7.76
C ILE A 512 -10.44 13.30 -8.36
N GLN A 513 -9.17 13.71 -8.21
CA GLN A 513 -8.06 12.94 -8.75
C GLN A 513 -8.04 11.52 -8.20
N HIS A 514 -8.12 11.37 -6.87
CA HIS A 514 -8.01 10.05 -6.26
C HIS A 514 -9.23 9.16 -6.50
N VAL A 515 -10.43 9.73 -6.66
CA VAL A 515 -11.62 8.97 -7.09
C VAL A 515 -11.46 8.47 -8.53
N LEU A 516 -10.97 9.31 -9.44
CA LEU A 516 -10.71 8.89 -10.84
C LEU A 516 -9.68 7.76 -10.90
N GLN A 517 -8.58 7.91 -10.17
CA GLN A 517 -7.53 6.89 -10.08
C GLN A 517 -8.03 5.61 -9.40
N LEU A 518 -8.86 5.71 -8.37
CA LEU A 518 -9.49 4.55 -7.75
C LEU A 518 -10.35 3.79 -8.77
N VAL A 519 -11.21 4.48 -9.51
CA VAL A 519 -12.05 3.83 -10.55
C VAL A 519 -11.17 3.16 -11.60
N LEU A 520 -10.17 3.88 -12.12
CA LEU A 520 -9.27 3.34 -13.13
C LEU A 520 -8.51 2.10 -12.63
N PHE A 521 -7.76 2.22 -11.54
CA PHE A 521 -6.85 1.15 -11.12
C PHE A 521 -7.52 0.03 -10.35
N SER A 522 -8.64 0.28 -9.66
CA SER A 522 -9.34 -0.79 -8.94
C SER A 522 -10.37 -1.54 -9.75
N PHE A 523 -10.99 -0.92 -10.76
CA PHE A 523 -12.16 -1.50 -11.41
C PHE A 523 -12.06 -1.60 -12.93
N LEU A 524 -11.16 -0.85 -13.58
CA LEU A 524 -11.08 -0.81 -15.04
C LEU A 524 -9.77 -1.38 -15.60
N HIS A 525 -8.63 -1.06 -15.01
CA HIS A 525 -7.34 -1.44 -15.57
C HIS A 525 -7.13 -2.96 -15.46
N GLN A 526 -7.12 -3.63 -16.62
CA GLN A 526 -6.94 -5.08 -16.73
C GLN A 526 -7.90 -5.93 -15.87
N ALA A 527 -9.06 -5.38 -15.44
CA ALA A 527 -9.87 -5.99 -14.38
C ALA A 527 -10.60 -7.28 -14.79
N GLY A 528 -10.71 -7.55 -16.09
CA GLY A 528 -11.27 -8.79 -16.62
C GLY A 528 -10.43 -10.05 -16.34
N LEU A 529 -9.13 -9.92 -16.03
CA LEU A 529 -8.24 -11.08 -15.92
C LEU A 529 -8.56 -11.93 -14.69
N LEU A 530 -8.61 -11.36 -13.48
CA LEU A 530 -8.84 -12.15 -12.27
C LEU A 530 -10.18 -12.92 -12.30
N PRO A 531 -11.31 -12.32 -12.72
CA PRO A 531 -12.56 -13.06 -12.92
C PRO A 531 -12.43 -14.21 -13.93
N ALA A 532 -11.64 -14.04 -15.01
CA ALA A 532 -11.37 -15.11 -15.96
C ALA A 532 -10.62 -16.27 -15.30
N LEU A 533 -9.60 -15.99 -14.48
CA LEU A 533 -8.86 -17.02 -13.73
C LEU A 533 -9.77 -17.77 -12.73
N PHE A 534 -10.63 -17.06 -12.01
CA PHE A 534 -11.60 -17.70 -11.12
C PHE A 534 -12.61 -18.57 -11.87
N SER A 535 -12.97 -18.17 -13.09
CA SER A 535 -13.82 -19.00 -13.95
C SER A 535 -13.09 -20.26 -14.42
N ILE A 536 -11.79 -20.17 -14.75
CA ILE A 536 -10.97 -21.31 -15.14
C ILE A 536 -10.82 -22.28 -13.96
N ASP A 537 -10.43 -21.77 -12.77
CA ASP A 537 -10.33 -22.59 -11.55
C ASP A 537 -11.63 -23.32 -11.22
N ARG A 538 -12.76 -22.62 -11.36
CA ARG A 538 -14.09 -23.22 -11.16
C ARG A 538 -14.41 -24.30 -12.19
N SER A 539 -14.06 -24.09 -13.46
CA SER A 539 -14.25 -25.10 -14.53
C SER A 539 -13.51 -26.38 -14.17
N ILE A 540 -12.22 -26.24 -13.88
CA ILE A 540 -11.33 -27.36 -13.55
C ILE A 540 -11.78 -28.07 -12.27
N SER A 541 -12.20 -27.32 -11.24
CA SER A 541 -12.65 -27.91 -9.96
C SER A 541 -13.90 -28.81 -10.07
N ARG A 542 -14.64 -28.74 -11.19
CA ARG A 542 -15.84 -29.54 -11.44
C ARG A 542 -15.57 -30.79 -12.27
N LEU A 543 -14.35 -30.94 -12.78
CA LEU A 543 -13.99 -32.12 -13.58
C LEU A 543 -14.09 -33.39 -12.72
N PRO A 544 -14.64 -34.49 -13.27
CA PRO A 544 -14.78 -35.72 -12.51
C PRO A 544 -13.41 -36.30 -12.18
N THR A 545 -13.21 -36.73 -10.94
CA THR A 545 -11.95 -37.34 -10.49
C THR A 545 -11.85 -38.81 -10.87
N ASP A 546 -12.98 -39.53 -10.87
CA ASP A 546 -13.05 -40.98 -11.02
C ASP A 546 -14.09 -41.41 -12.07
N GLY A 547 -13.85 -42.55 -12.74
CA GLY A 547 -14.90 -43.30 -13.46
C GLY A 547 -15.21 -42.95 -14.92
N TYR A 548 -14.55 -41.98 -15.55
CA TYR A 548 -14.83 -41.57 -16.95
C TYR A 548 -13.63 -41.77 -17.88
N PRO A 549 -13.85 -41.95 -19.21
CA PRO A 549 -12.77 -42.04 -20.18
C PRO A 549 -11.88 -40.79 -20.16
N LEU A 550 -10.61 -40.98 -20.54
CA LEU A 550 -9.53 -39.99 -20.43
C LEU A 550 -9.89 -38.59 -20.97
N PHE A 551 -10.68 -38.53 -22.04
CA PHE A 551 -11.06 -37.29 -22.74
C PHE A 551 -12.12 -36.46 -22.03
N ASP A 552 -12.97 -37.06 -21.19
CA ASP A 552 -14.01 -36.35 -20.43
C ASP A 552 -13.43 -35.52 -19.27
N ARG A 553 -12.14 -35.69 -18.99
CA ARG A 553 -11.39 -34.97 -17.95
C ARG A 553 -10.44 -33.90 -18.51
N TYR A 554 -10.30 -33.82 -19.83
CA TYR A 554 -9.32 -32.94 -20.48
C TYR A 554 -9.93 -31.57 -20.77
N GLU A 555 -9.35 -30.52 -20.18
CA GLU A 555 -9.63 -29.12 -20.50
C GLU A 555 -8.32 -28.38 -20.78
N HIS A 556 -8.26 -27.62 -21.86
CA HIS A 556 -7.10 -26.83 -22.23
C HIS A 556 -7.46 -25.34 -22.27
N HIS A 557 -6.80 -24.53 -21.46
CA HIS A 557 -7.04 -23.09 -21.37
C HIS A 557 -5.79 -22.32 -21.80
N LEU A 558 -5.96 -21.45 -22.79
CA LEU A 558 -4.91 -20.59 -23.31
C LEU A 558 -5.24 -19.14 -22.95
N LEU A 559 -4.31 -18.42 -22.32
CA LEU A 559 -4.41 -16.98 -22.10
C LEU A 559 -3.42 -16.28 -23.02
N TYR A 560 -3.84 -15.23 -23.71
CA TYR A 560 -2.99 -14.53 -24.68
C TYR A 560 -3.13 -13.01 -24.56
N ARG A 561 -1.98 -12.30 -24.61
CA ARG A 561 -1.89 -10.83 -24.57
C ARG A 561 -2.53 -10.20 -23.33
N THR A 562 -2.49 -10.89 -22.20
CA THR A 562 -2.84 -10.33 -20.89
C THR A 562 -1.58 -10.10 -20.07
N PHE A 563 -1.70 -9.44 -18.92
CA PHE A 563 -0.63 -9.50 -17.90
C PHE A 563 -0.32 -10.94 -17.49
N SER A 564 0.90 -11.13 -16.96
CA SER A 564 1.38 -12.43 -16.47
C SER A 564 0.36 -13.08 -15.55
N VAL A 565 0.09 -14.36 -15.81
CA VAL A 565 -1.00 -15.09 -15.15
C VAL A 565 -0.54 -15.61 -13.78
N PRO A 566 -1.16 -15.17 -12.68
CA PRO A 566 -0.93 -15.75 -11.36
C PRO A 566 -1.57 -17.14 -11.23
N PHE A 567 -0.82 -18.19 -11.54
CA PHE A 567 -1.30 -19.57 -11.47
C PHE A 567 -1.69 -20.02 -10.07
N HIS A 568 -1.18 -19.38 -9.01
CA HIS A 568 -1.67 -19.64 -7.66
C HIS A 568 -3.16 -19.28 -7.46
N LEU A 569 -3.76 -18.48 -8.35
CA LEU A 569 -5.21 -18.22 -8.40
C LEU A 569 -5.99 -19.27 -9.20
N ILE A 570 -5.32 -20.33 -9.66
CA ILE A 570 -5.92 -21.52 -10.26
C ILE A 570 -5.41 -22.77 -9.53
N PRO A 571 -5.62 -22.88 -8.19
CA PRO A 571 -5.13 -24.01 -7.41
C PRO A 571 -5.64 -25.36 -7.89
N SER A 572 -6.80 -25.41 -8.56
CA SER A 572 -7.38 -26.64 -9.10
C SER A 572 -6.64 -27.18 -10.32
N LYS A 573 -5.79 -26.37 -10.98
CA LYS A 573 -4.93 -26.81 -12.09
C LYS A 573 -4.11 -28.05 -11.71
N GLY A 574 -3.64 -28.11 -10.46
CA GLY A 574 -2.91 -29.24 -9.89
C GLY A 574 -1.68 -29.67 -10.70
N ARG A 575 -1.14 -30.86 -10.40
CA ARG A 575 -0.09 -31.54 -11.18
C ARG A 575 -0.68 -32.71 -11.99
N GLY A 576 -1.80 -32.49 -12.65
CA GLY A 576 -2.50 -33.51 -13.45
C GLY A 576 -2.19 -33.40 -14.93
N MET A 577 -2.23 -34.53 -15.66
CA MET A 577 -2.09 -34.52 -17.13
C MET A 577 -3.28 -33.91 -17.87
N PHE A 578 -4.43 -33.72 -17.21
CA PHE A 578 -5.71 -33.47 -17.87
C PHE A 578 -6.10 -31.99 -18.00
N PRO A 579 -6.17 -31.18 -16.94
CA PRO A 579 -6.35 -29.74 -17.09
C PRO A 579 -5.01 -29.07 -17.41
N ARG A 580 -4.92 -28.39 -18.55
CA ARG A 580 -3.71 -27.66 -18.97
C ARG A 580 -4.03 -26.18 -19.10
N VAL A 581 -3.27 -25.33 -18.42
CA VAL A 581 -3.41 -23.87 -18.48
C VAL A 581 -2.08 -23.27 -18.87
N GLU A 582 -2.08 -22.53 -19.98
CA GLU A 582 -0.90 -21.89 -20.55
C GLU A 582 -1.18 -20.41 -20.81
N ASP A 583 -0.14 -19.59 -20.66
CA ASP A 583 -0.15 -18.16 -20.95
C ASP A 583 0.88 -17.84 -22.03
N TYR A 584 0.49 -16.96 -22.96
CA TYR A 584 1.29 -16.53 -24.10
C TYR A 584 1.40 -15.00 -24.12
N ASP A 585 2.62 -14.51 -24.28
CA ASP A 585 2.94 -13.09 -24.21
C ASP A 585 3.15 -12.47 -25.59
N SER A 586 3.81 -11.31 -25.64
CA SER A 586 4.08 -10.58 -26.88
C SER A 586 5.09 -11.25 -27.80
N SER A 587 5.89 -12.19 -27.30
CA SER A 587 6.85 -12.98 -28.09
C SER A 587 6.16 -14.04 -28.96
N ASN A 588 4.93 -14.43 -28.62
CA ASN A 588 4.15 -15.40 -29.38
C ASN A 588 3.33 -14.69 -30.45
N SER A 589 3.42 -15.17 -31.69
CA SER A 589 2.59 -14.67 -32.79
C SER A 589 1.16 -15.24 -32.71
N PRO A 590 0.15 -14.52 -33.24
CA PRO A 590 -1.21 -15.06 -33.34
C PRO A 590 -1.27 -16.43 -34.04
N ALA A 591 -0.43 -16.64 -35.07
CA ALA A 591 -0.32 -17.93 -35.76
C ALA A 591 0.21 -19.05 -34.86
N TYR A 592 1.23 -18.77 -34.03
CA TYR A 592 1.73 -19.76 -33.08
C TYR A 592 0.66 -20.15 -32.05
N VAL A 593 -0.05 -19.17 -31.48
CA VAL A 593 -1.13 -19.41 -30.52
C VAL A 593 -2.26 -20.21 -31.18
N MET A 594 -2.60 -19.92 -32.43
CA MET A 594 -3.62 -20.65 -33.17
C MET A 594 -3.22 -22.11 -33.44
N ARG A 595 -1.96 -22.33 -33.81
CA ARG A 595 -1.40 -23.68 -33.93
C ARG A 595 -1.52 -24.45 -32.62
N MET A 596 -1.17 -23.84 -31.48
CA MET A 596 -1.30 -24.47 -30.16
C MET A 596 -2.77 -24.75 -29.80
N ALA A 597 -3.67 -23.83 -30.14
CA ALA A 597 -5.11 -24.00 -29.97
C ALA A 597 -5.69 -25.16 -30.80
N SER A 598 -5.11 -25.44 -31.97
CA SER A 598 -5.56 -26.51 -32.86
C SER A 598 -5.21 -27.93 -32.39
N ILE A 599 -4.25 -28.10 -31.47
CA ILE A 599 -3.75 -29.42 -31.03
C ILE A 599 -4.87 -30.24 -30.38
N ALA A 600 -5.67 -29.60 -29.53
CA ALA A 600 -6.81 -30.22 -28.84
C ALA A 600 -8.06 -29.36 -29.07
N CYS A 601 -8.36 -29.07 -30.34
CA CYS A 601 -9.60 -28.40 -30.71
C CYS A 601 -10.83 -29.18 -30.20
N ASN A 602 -11.94 -28.50 -29.97
CA ASN A 602 -13.12 -28.91 -29.18
C ASN A 602 -12.90 -28.99 -27.66
N HIS A 603 -11.66 -29.12 -27.18
CA HIS A 603 -11.34 -29.11 -25.74
C HIS A 603 -10.52 -27.88 -25.31
N THR A 604 -10.21 -26.98 -26.25
CA THR A 604 -9.42 -25.78 -26.00
C THR A 604 -10.29 -24.54 -25.90
N THR A 605 -10.10 -23.75 -24.84
CA THR A 605 -10.66 -22.42 -24.68
C THR A 605 -9.55 -21.38 -24.66
N LEU A 606 -9.64 -20.37 -25.52
CA LEU A 606 -8.72 -19.24 -25.60
C LEU A 606 -9.33 -18.00 -24.93
N TYR A 607 -8.55 -17.33 -24.11
CA TYR A 607 -8.89 -16.08 -23.42
C TYR A 607 -7.99 -14.98 -23.95
N ALA A 608 -8.56 -13.98 -24.61
CA ALA A 608 -7.80 -12.89 -25.23
C ALA A 608 -8.57 -11.56 -25.14
N PRO A 609 -7.88 -10.41 -24.95
CA PRO A 609 -8.50 -9.10 -25.08
C PRO A 609 -9.17 -8.94 -26.45
N ALA A 610 -10.31 -8.24 -26.50
CA ALA A 610 -11.08 -8.12 -27.73
C ALA A 610 -10.28 -7.52 -28.91
N TRP A 611 -9.33 -6.63 -28.64
CA TRP A 611 -8.52 -5.96 -29.66
C TRP A 611 -7.66 -6.93 -30.50
N VAL A 612 -7.25 -8.08 -29.96
CA VAL A 612 -6.42 -9.07 -30.69
C VAL A 612 -7.24 -10.19 -31.36
N VAL A 613 -8.55 -10.25 -31.08
CA VAL A 613 -9.42 -11.30 -31.62
C VAL A 613 -9.54 -11.27 -33.15
N PRO A 614 -9.60 -10.10 -33.83
CA PRO A 614 -9.61 -10.06 -35.30
C PRO A 614 -8.39 -10.75 -35.93
N ASP A 615 -7.21 -10.56 -35.36
CA ASP A 615 -5.97 -11.21 -35.82
C ASP A 615 -6.03 -12.72 -35.64
N LEU A 616 -6.48 -13.18 -34.48
CA LEU A 616 -6.67 -14.60 -34.20
C LEU A 616 -7.67 -15.24 -35.17
N ASN A 617 -8.80 -14.57 -35.42
CA ASN A 617 -9.81 -15.06 -36.34
C ASN A 617 -9.28 -15.13 -37.79
N SER A 618 -8.51 -14.13 -38.21
CA SER A 618 -7.85 -14.12 -39.52
C SER A 618 -6.88 -15.29 -39.68
N GLN A 619 -6.10 -15.61 -38.63
CA GLN A 619 -5.21 -16.78 -38.65
C GLN A 619 -5.98 -18.11 -38.68
N ALA A 620 -7.06 -18.24 -37.91
CA ALA A 620 -7.88 -19.45 -37.93
C ALA A 620 -8.51 -19.73 -39.30
N ILE A 621 -8.96 -18.67 -39.99
CA ILE A 621 -9.47 -18.75 -41.35
C ILE A 621 -8.36 -19.17 -42.32
N TRP A 622 -7.17 -18.58 -42.20
CA TRP A 622 -6.03 -18.88 -43.06
C TRP A 622 -5.51 -20.32 -42.88
N GLU A 623 -5.37 -20.79 -41.65
CA GLU A 623 -4.95 -22.17 -41.37
C GLU A 623 -6.02 -23.20 -41.77
N GLY A 624 -7.30 -22.81 -41.73
CA GLY A 624 -8.42 -23.66 -42.13
C GLY A 624 -8.67 -24.87 -41.23
N ARG A 625 -8.04 -24.95 -40.05
CA ARG A 625 -8.12 -26.10 -39.13
C ARG A 625 -9.20 -25.96 -38.07
N VAL A 626 -9.45 -24.73 -37.62
CA VAL A 626 -10.31 -24.44 -36.46
C VAL A 626 -11.23 -23.25 -36.71
N GLU A 627 -12.26 -23.14 -35.87
CA GLU A 627 -13.15 -21.99 -35.77
C GLU A 627 -13.17 -21.47 -34.33
N LEU A 628 -13.29 -20.15 -34.16
CA LEU A 628 -13.37 -19.50 -32.86
C LEU A 628 -14.80 -19.09 -32.57
N TRP A 629 -15.33 -19.57 -31.45
CA TRP A 629 -16.70 -19.28 -31.02
C TRP A 629 -16.66 -18.52 -29.70
N SER A 630 -17.13 -17.26 -29.68
CA SER A 630 -17.24 -16.52 -28.42
C SER A 630 -18.37 -17.09 -27.57
N THR A 631 -18.03 -17.60 -26.38
CA THR A 631 -18.98 -18.20 -25.42
C THR A 631 -19.14 -17.41 -24.14
N GLY A 632 -18.32 -16.38 -23.93
CA GLY A 632 -18.43 -15.49 -22.79
C GLY A 632 -17.45 -14.33 -22.86
N LYS A 633 -17.58 -13.38 -21.93
CA LYS A 633 -16.68 -12.25 -21.82
C LYS A 633 -16.51 -11.77 -20.38
N PHE A 634 -15.32 -11.26 -20.07
CA PHE A 634 -14.97 -10.66 -18.80
C PHE A 634 -14.69 -9.18 -19.01
N GLY A 635 -15.67 -8.34 -18.71
CA GLY A 635 -15.65 -6.91 -19.01
C GLY A 635 -14.76 -6.09 -18.08
N TRP A 636 -14.78 -4.78 -18.31
CA TRP A 636 -13.97 -3.79 -17.59
C TRP A 636 -12.47 -4.09 -17.70
N HIS A 637 -12.04 -4.49 -18.88
CA HIS A 637 -10.64 -4.79 -19.18
C HIS A 637 -10.06 -3.65 -20.02
N VAL A 638 -9.60 -2.61 -19.34
CA VAL A 638 -8.87 -1.50 -19.97
C VAL A 638 -7.39 -1.86 -19.99
N ASP A 639 -6.92 -2.24 -21.17
CA ASP A 639 -5.50 -2.37 -21.48
C ASP A 639 -4.96 -1.01 -21.94
N MET A 640 -4.12 -0.39 -21.10
CA MET A 640 -3.60 0.94 -21.38
C MET A 640 -2.54 0.95 -22.49
N ASP A 641 -1.90 -0.19 -22.75
CA ASP A 641 -0.85 -0.31 -23.78
C ASP A 641 -1.46 -0.43 -25.19
N HIS A 642 -2.70 -0.93 -25.28
CA HIS A 642 -3.43 -1.15 -26.53
C HIS A 642 -4.77 -0.37 -26.58
N LEU A 643 -4.79 0.81 -25.96
CA LEU A 643 -5.96 1.70 -25.95
C LEU A 643 -6.42 2.11 -27.36
N PRO A 644 -5.52 2.51 -28.28
CA PRO A 644 -5.90 2.86 -29.65
C PRO A 644 -6.61 1.70 -30.38
N GLU A 645 -6.02 0.51 -30.33
CA GLU A 645 -6.54 -0.72 -30.95
C GLU A 645 -7.88 -1.11 -30.34
N THR A 646 -8.00 -1.00 -29.02
CA THR A 646 -9.26 -1.23 -28.31
C THR A 646 -10.33 -0.23 -28.75
N TRP A 647 -9.98 1.05 -28.92
CA TRP A 647 -10.91 2.08 -29.35
C TRP A 647 -11.38 1.90 -30.79
N GLU A 648 -10.52 1.39 -31.67
CA GLU A 648 -10.89 1.01 -33.03
C GLU A 648 -11.92 -0.13 -33.00
N ALA A 649 -11.69 -1.16 -32.18
CA ALA A 649 -12.62 -2.27 -32.00
C ALA A 649 -14.01 -1.83 -31.48
N VAL A 650 -14.11 -0.71 -30.74
CA VAL A 650 -15.41 -0.17 -30.28
C VAL A 650 -16.38 0.07 -31.44
N LYS A 651 -15.88 0.47 -32.61
CA LYS A 651 -16.72 0.75 -33.78
C LYS A 651 -17.38 -0.50 -34.35
N GLU A 652 -16.73 -1.65 -34.17
CA GLU A 652 -17.16 -2.92 -34.75
C GLU A 652 -18.01 -3.75 -33.77
N VAL A 653 -17.54 -3.89 -32.51
CA VAL A 653 -18.17 -4.78 -31.51
C VAL A 653 -18.88 -4.03 -30.38
N GLY A 654 -18.75 -2.70 -30.32
CA GLY A 654 -19.30 -1.86 -29.26
C GLY A 654 -18.45 -1.85 -27.98
N TRP A 655 -18.67 -0.83 -27.14
CA TRP A 655 -17.79 -0.54 -26.00
C TRP A 655 -17.69 -1.66 -24.96
N LYS A 656 -18.81 -2.34 -24.64
CA LYS A 656 -18.83 -3.41 -23.63
C LYS A 656 -17.97 -4.60 -24.05
N GLU A 657 -17.85 -4.80 -25.36
CA GLU A 657 -17.14 -5.94 -25.92
C GLU A 657 -15.68 -5.63 -26.18
N ALA A 658 -15.39 -4.43 -26.69
CA ALA A 658 -14.04 -3.95 -26.89
C ALA A 658 -13.22 -3.93 -25.58
N PHE A 659 -13.81 -3.49 -24.48
CA PHE A 659 -13.16 -3.45 -23.16
C PHE A 659 -13.39 -4.74 -22.35
N ALA A 660 -13.20 -5.90 -22.97
CA ALA A 660 -13.37 -7.20 -22.33
C ALA A 660 -12.32 -8.22 -22.80
N ILE A 661 -12.04 -9.19 -21.93
CA ILE A 661 -11.41 -10.46 -22.33
C ILE A 661 -12.50 -11.36 -22.89
N GLN A 662 -12.35 -11.79 -24.13
CA GLN A 662 -13.22 -12.76 -24.78
C GLN A 662 -12.85 -14.18 -24.33
N LYS A 663 -13.87 -15.00 -24.05
CA LYS A 663 -13.75 -16.45 -23.88
C LYS A 663 -14.16 -17.11 -25.20
N LEU A 664 -13.18 -17.69 -25.89
CA LEU A 664 -13.33 -18.25 -27.23
C LEU A 664 -13.15 -19.77 -27.17
N GLU A 665 -14.20 -20.53 -27.46
CA GLU A 665 -14.10 -21.97 -27.67
C GLU A 665 -13.53 -22.26 -29.05
N ILE A 666 -12.52 -23.12 -29.09
CA ILE A 666 -11.85 -23.52 -30.33
C ILE A 666 -12.51 -24.80 -30.81
N ARG A 667 -13.13 -24.78 -31.99
CA ARG A 667 -13.78 -25.96 -32.59
C ARG A 667 -12.99 -26.46 -33.78
N CYS A 668 -12.86 -27.78 -33.92
CA CYS A 668 -12.23 -28.35 -35.10
C CYS A 668 -13.13 -28.13 -36.32
N LYS A 669 -12.57 -27.70 -37.45
CA LYS A 669 -13.29 -27.83 -38.73
C LYS A 669 -13.26 -29.30 -39.13
N SER A 670 -14.44 -29.89 -39.30
CA SER A 670 -14.55 -31.18 -39.99
C SER A 670 -14.10 -30.96 -41.43
N TYR A 671 -13.04 -31.64 -41.87
CA TYR A 671 -12.86 -31.84 -43.31
C TYR A 671 -14.11 -32.56 -43.81
N PRO A 672 -14.71 -32.16 -44.95
CA PRO A 672 -15.60 -33.09 -45.63
C PRO A 672 -14.78 -34.36 -45.83
N GLU A 673 -15.26 -35.48 -45.28
CA GLU A 673 -14.76 -36.80 -45.66
C GLU A 673 -14.67 -36.78 -47.18
N ALA A 674 -13.48 -37.03 -47.72
CA ALA A 674 -13.34 -37.25 -49.14
C ALA A 674 -14.37 -38.32 -49.50
N GLU A 675 -15.42 -37.94 -50.23
CA GLU A 675 -16.39 -38.89 -50.75
C GLU A 675 -15.61 -39.98 -51.48
N GLY A 676 -15.58 -41.18 -50.89
CA GLY A 676 -15.04 -42.37 -51.54
C GLY A 676 -13.73 -42.92 -50.98
N VAL A 677 -13.68 -43.27 -49.69
CA VAL A 677 -13.00 -44.51 -49.27
C VAL A 677 -13.88 -45.23 -48.25
N LYS A 678 -14.71 -46.17 -48.72
CA LYS A 678 -15.33 -47.16 -47.83
C LYS A 678 -14.21 -48.02 -47.26
N SER A 679 -13.89 -47.88 -45.98
CA SER A 679 -13.05 -48.86 -45.28
C SER A 679 -13.91 -50.10 -45.00
N GLU A 680 -13.63 -51.20 -45.70
CA GLU A 680 -14.27 -52.51 -45.50
C GLU A 680 -13.97 -53.15 -44.13
N ASP A 681 -13.10 -52.53 -43.32
CA ASP A 681 -12.68 -53.09 -42.02
C ASP A 681 -13.70 -52.95 -40.89
N ASP A 682 -14.73 -52.10 -41.04
CA ASP A 682 -15.71 -51.85 -39.98
C ASP A 682 -16.81 -52.95 -39.88
N GLN A 683 -16.90 -53.84 -40.88
CA GLN A 683 -17.79 -55.00 -40.86
C GLN A 683 -17.16 -56.27 -40.26
N VAL A 684 -15.82 -56.37 -40.21
CA VAL A 684 -15.14 -57.55 -39.66
C VAL A 684 -15.14 -57.51 -38.14
N ILE A 685 -14.92 -56.34 -37.53
CA ILE A 685 -14.87 -56.17 -36.07
C ILE A 685 -16.27 -56.36 -35.43
N LYS A 686 -17.34 -55.94 -36.12
CA LYS A 686 -18.72 -56.13 -35.63
C LYS A 686 -19.22 -57.58 -35.74
N LYS A 687 -18.56 -58.44 -36.52
CA LYS A 687 -18.92 -59.86 -36.66
C LYS A 687 -18.26 -60.76 -35.61
N GLN A 688 -17.12 -60.36 -35.04
CA GLN A 688 -16.42 -61.12 -33.99
C GLN A 688 -16.96 -60.87 -32.58
N MET A 689 -17.77 -59.83 -32.34
CA MET A 689 -18.33 -59.54 -31.01
C MET A 689 -19.71 -60.15 -30.73
N LYS A 690 -20.22 -61.06 -31.59
CA LYS A 690 -21.59 -61.62 -31.46
C LYS A 690 -21.69 -63.11 -31.15
N GLU A 691 -20.59 -63.81 -30.94
CA GLU A 691 -20.58 -65.23 -30.55
C GLU A 691 -19.64 -65.44 -29.37
N ASP A 692 -20.11 -65.21 -28.14
CA ASP A 692 -20.12 -66.23 -27.07
C ASP A 692 -20.72 -65.66 -25.76
N PRO A 693 -21.89 -66.12 -25.30
CA PRO A 693 -22.42 -65.80 -23.98
C PRO A 693 -22.39 -67.02 -23.07
N GLN A 694 -21.28 -67.26 -22.34
CA GLN A 694 -21.28 -68.04 -21.09
C GLN A 694 -19.86 -68.13 -20.49
N GLN A 695 -19.59 -67.36 -19.42
CA GLN A 695 -19.35 -67.89 -18.08
C GLN A 695 -18.86 -66.80 -17.12
N GLN A 696 -19.46 -66.83 -15.95
CA GLN A 696 -19.28 -65.94 -14.81
C GLN A 696 -17.92 -66.16 -14.13
N GLN A 697 -17.41 -65.06 -13.55
CA GLN A 697 -16.44 -64.94 -12.44
C GLN A 697 -16.58 -66.00 -11.31
N PRO A 698 -15.68 -66.04 -10.30
CA PRO A 698 -14.34 -65.45 -10.13
C PRO A 698 -13.29 -66.44 -9.58
N HIS A 699 -11.99 -66.14 -9.68
CA HIS A 699 -11.03 -66.62 -8.68
C HIS A 699 -9.86 -65.65 -8.53
N GLU A 700 -9.72 -65.13 -7.32
CA GLU A 700 -8.49 -64.58 -6.77
C GLU A 700 -7.43 -65.69 -6.76
N GLU A 701 -6.22 -65.42 -7.27
CA GLU A 701 -5.01 -66.05 -6.75
C GLU A 701 -3.76 -65.22 -7.07
N GLU A 702 -2.94 -65.10 -6.04
CA GLU A 702 -1.58 -64.58 -5.98
C GLU A 702 -0.71 -64.96 -7.18
N GLU A 703 0.03 -63.99 -7.73
CA GLU A 703 1.41 -64.29 -8.11
C GLU A 703 2.33 -63.07 -7.94
N ARG A 704 3.19 -63.21 -6.93
CA ARG A 704 4.30 -62.34 -6.61
C ARG A 704 5.52 -62.98 -7.26
N LEU A 705 6.08 -62.41 -8.34
CA LEU A 705 7.46 -62.75 -8.72
C LEU A 705 8.18 -61.63 -9.48
N HIS A 706 9.36 -61.33 -8.95
CA HIS A 706 10.45 -60.49 -9.44
C HIS A 706 10.62 -60.39 -10.95
N ILE A 707 10.91 -59.18 -11.44
CA ILE A 707 11.97 -58.95 -12.44
C ILE A 707 12.72 -57.65 -12.09
N ASP A 708 13.98 -57.79 -11.72
CA ASP A 708 15.01 -56.74 -11.78
C ASP A 708 15.34 -56.44 -13.25
N LEU A 709 15.31 -55.15 -13.63
CA LEU A 709 16.30 -54.46 -14.48
C LEU A 709 16.01 -52.96 -14.55
#